data_AF-V6TPI9-F1
#
_entry.id   AF-V6TPI9-F1
#
_cell.length_a   1.000
_cell.length_b   1.000
_cell.length_c   1.000
_cell.angle_alpha   90.00
_cell.angle_beta   90.00
_cell.angle_gamma   90.00
#
_symmetry.space_group_name_H-M   'P 1'
#
loop_
_entity.id
_entity.type
_entity.pdbx_description
1 polymer ?
#
loop_
_entity_poly.entity_id
_entity_poly.type
_entity_poly.pdbx_seq_one_letter_code
_entity_poly.pdbx_strand_id
1 'polypeptide(L)'
;VGGCCNVGVAPGSSVCREARGGACVRYKEEHSVDGGRHRMQGSRVRDDAKRATAAATCTEDKSTQTTGKCNTCGVRIGDGEYCAKCSKTDDRLIDGICVADNTDTKCKAKSVADGTCESCGAGYFLHKGGCYSTEVDKPGRTLCTAAGDGVCTQGADGYFAVPGAAKTGESVVACGDTTGVTVSTNNKYIGVDSCSKCDAPSPITGATSLMTAAATCTECTVPKIVKTVIASEKSVTSCIEPAECKDGFFVETTTNDGTSSKVCIACGDENCDVCAASGAKKCSKCKTDGTKIYLQKEADSQTGTCIEKASCTGTNYIDEEAKTCSACASAGTTDCTTCEKGADGVVVCKTCTTDRKTVFGLNKKSCVSQCPTNSSKQNDMCVCNDGFTPNEDSSACVAASSCKTPHCQTCTGEGQENEACTACISNYYLTPTGQCIADCATLSGYYGDTASKTCKPCSPECASCTAAGADKCLSCPVGKVLKYTDETNPSDGSCVDECRANTGGCDTCGAVIGGSRYCSKCGDASQAPLNGDCAANTARIQFCTQVDGGTCTQCANGYFLLDGGCYQTTRQPGSQVCTTTDSNGQCSQCANTLSPSNGVCPACPAGCSKCSNTNTCTECLAGYYKTSANICVKCTENSTNGGNTITGVKDCVSCTPPTGNSGTVTCYVTRTPTVDPADPSVNKGGLSSGAIAGISVAVIAVVGGLVGFLCWWFICRGKA
;
A
#
# COMPACT_ATOMS: atom_id res chain seq x y z
N VAL A 1 -12.94 38.07 44.06
CA VAL A 1 -13.72 39.32 43.97
C VAL A 1 -14.09 39.51 42.51
N GLY A 2 -15.39 39.65 42.19
CA GLY A 2 -15.95 39.72 40.83
C GLY A 2 -16.01 38.36 40.09
N GLY A 3 -17.07 37.96 39.39
CA GLY A 3 -18.44 38.51 39.32
C GLY A 3 -19.35 37.73 38.35
N CYS A 4 -20.55 37.34 38.81
CA CYS A 4 -21.90 37.44 38.18
C CYS A 4 -22.08 37.18 36.65
N CYS A 5 -23.06 36.43 36.10
CA CYS A 5 -24.27 35.65 36.50
C CYS A 5 -24.47 34.53 35.43
N ASN A 6 -25.08 33.34 35.60
CA ASN A 6 -26.18 32.75 36.41
C ASN A 6 -27.56 32.67 35.70
N VAL A 7 -28.02 31.44 35.37
CA VAL A 7 -29.41 31.03 35.04
C VAL A 7 -29.62 29.57 35.54
N GLY A 8 -30.66 29.30 36.35
CA GLY A 8 -31.09 27.95 36.81
C GLY A 8 -32.12 27.28 35.86
N VAL A 9 -32.80 26.15 36.12
CA VAL A 9 -33.30 25.44 37.33
C VAL A 9 -33.75 24.00 36.91
N ALA A 10 -33.67 22.88 37.67
CA ALA A 10 -32.89 22.57 38.89
C ALA A 10 -32.48 21.06 39.06
N PRO A 11 -33.26 20.08 39.61
CA PRO A 11 -32.64 19.13 40.57
C PRO A 11 -32.85 17.60 40.39
N GLY A 12 -31.89 16.81 40.87
CA GLY A 12 -32.07 15.36 41.18
C GLY A 12 -30.81 14.60 41.60
N SER A 13 -30.75 14.11 42.86
CA SER A 13 -29.81 13.10 43.45
C SER A 13 -28.29 13.27 43.21
N SER A 14 -27.47 13.65 44.21
CA SER A 14 -26.81 12.75 45.21
C SER A 14 -26.12 11.52 44.57
N VAL A 15 -24.83 11.21 44.79
CA VAL A 15 -24.14 11.05 46.10
C VAL A 15 -22.66 11.47 46.03
N CYS A 16 -22.08 11.88 47.16
CA CYS A 16 -20.67 12.22 47.33
C CYS A 16 -19.70 11.03 47.14
N ARG A 17 -18.44 11.30 46.76
CA ARG A 17 -17.31 10.38 46.96
C ARG A 17 -16.23 11.10 47.78
N GLU A 18 -15.87 10.55 48.94
CA GLU A 18 -14.87 11.13 49.85
C GLU A 18 -13.47 11.13 49.23
N ALA A 19 -12.71 12.19 49.52
CA ALA A 19 -11.26 12.19 49.36
C ALA A 19 -10.60 11.83 50.70
N ARG A 20 -9.69 10.86 50.71
CA ARG A 20 -8.70 10.66 51.80
C ARG A 20 -7.32 10.49 51.18
N GLY A 21 -6.39 11.34 51.59
CA GLY A 21 -5.00 11.33 51.12
C GLY A 21 -4.03 10.79 52.18
N GLY A 22 -2.75 10.77 51.80
CA GLY A 22 -1.64 10.33 52.63
C GLY A 22 -1.24 8.87 52.37
N ALA A 23 0.04 8.51 52.30
CA ALA A 23 1.24 9.34 52.21
C ALA A 23 2.38 8.51 51.57
N CYS A 24 3.25 9.15 50.78
CA CYS A 24 4.47 8.50 50.28
C CYS A 24 5.61 8.71 51.30
N VAL A 25 6.28 7.63 51.70
CA VAL A 25 7.53 7.69 52.47
C VAL A 25 8.58 6.81 51.81
N ARG A 26 9.79 7.33 51.66
CA ARG A 26 10.96 6.65 51.07
C ARG A 26 11.35 5.41 51.89
N TYR A 27 11.99 4.46 51.21
CA TYR A 27 13.24 3.88 51.73
C TYR A 27 14.33 3.88 50.65
N LYS A 28 15.58 3.93 51.12
CA LYS A 28 16.84 4.10 50.37
C LYS A 28 17.66 2.80 50.51
N GLU A 29 18.81 2.75 49.83
CA GLU A 29 19.98 1.88 50.07
C GLU A 29 20.00 0.56 49.30
N GLU A 30 21.14 0.09 48.80
CA GLU A 30 22.34 0.80 48.30
C GLU A 30 23.11 -0.17 47.38
N HIS A 31 23.76 0.32 46.32
CA HIS A 31 24.59 -0.54 45.47
C HIS A 31 25.98 -0.76 46.09
N SER A 32 26.45 -2.00 46.06
CA SER A 32 27.88 -2.32 46.17
C SER A 32 28.21 -3.44 45.19
N VAL A 33 29.41 -3.34 44.61
CA VAL A 33 29.84 -4.09 43.43
C VAL A 33 31.10 -4.88 43.81
N ASP A 34 31.14 -6.17 43.49
CA ASP A 34 32.40 -6.83 43.14
C ASP A 34 32.17 -7.96 42.13
N GLY A 35 33.18 -8.27 41.32
CA GLY A 35 33.06 -9.09 40.11
C GLY A 35 33.60 -10.51 40.21
N GLY A 36 33.16 -11.37 39.30
CA GLY A 36 33.66 -12.74 39.15
C GLY A 36 33.22 -13.36 37.81
N ARG A 37 34.11 -14.08 37.13
CA ARG A 37 33.90 -14.53 35.74
C ARG A 37 33.24 -15.91 35.63
N HIS A 38 32.63 -16.11 34.44
CA HIS A 38 32.52 -17.35 33.64
C HIS A 38 31.22 -18.19 33.61
N ARG A 39 30.85 -18.45 32.35
CA ARG A 39 30.15 -19.61 31.75
C ARG A 39 28.64 -19.77 31.94
N MET A 40 27.95 -19.53 30.81
CA MET A 40 27.21 -20.56 30.05
C MET A 40 26.59 -21.70 30.87
N GLN A 41 25.30 -21.58 31.20
CA GLN A 41 24.25 -22.53 30.81
C GLN A 41 22.87 -21.95 31.14
N GLY A 42 21.87 -22.22 30.30
CA GLY A 42 20.50 -21.77 30.54
C GLY A 42 19.79 -22.64 31.57
N SER A 43 19.07 -22.01 32.49
CA SER A 43 17.96 -22.64 33.21
C SER A 43 16.96 -21.61 33.72
N ARG A 44 15.69 -22.04 33.73
CA ARG A 44 14.56 -21.37 34.35
C ARG A 44 14.77 -21.32 35.87
N VAL A 45 14.22 -20.31 36.56
CA VAL A 45 13.33 -20.48 37.73
C VAL A 45 12.67 -19.14 38.11
N ARG A 46 11.34 -19.23 38.28
CA ARG A 46 10.37 -18.40 39.04
C ARG A 46 10.80 -17.04 39.62
N ASP A 47 9.91 -16.07 39.41
CA ASP A 47 9.35 -15.26 40.50
C ASP A 47 7.81 -15.40 40.49
N ASP A 48 7.22 -15.66 41.66
CA ASP A 48 5.77 -15.85 41.86
C ASP A 48 5.17 -14.67 42.65
N ALA A 49 4.27 -13.88 42.05
CA ALA A 49 3.24 -13.15 42.80
C ALA A 49 2.08 -12.61 41.92
N LYS A 50 0.93 -13.30 42.00
CA LYS A 50 -0.44 -12.76 41.75
C LYS A 50 -0.77 -12.21 40.35
N ARG A 51 -0.96 -13.12 39.39
CA ARG A 51 -2.15 -13.07 38.51
C ARG A 51 -2.73 -14.48 38.35
N ALA A 52 -3.87 -14.74 38.98
CA ALA A 52 -4.51 -16.04 38.95
C ALA A 52 -5.40 -16.17 37.70
N THR A 53 -4.82 -16.63 36.59
CA THR A 53 -5.56 -17.16 35.44
C THR A 53 -4.89 -18.46 35.02
N ALA A 54 -5.43 -19.59 35.50
CA ALA A 54 -4.92 -20.90 35.14
C ALA A 54 -5.29 -21.23 33.69
N ALA A 55 -4.34 -21.10 32.77
CA ALA A 55 -4.45 -21.72 31.45
C ALA A 55 -4.49 -23.24 31.65
N ALA A 56 -5.67 -23.84 31.49
CA ALA A 56 -5.83 -25.28 31.66
C ALA A 56 -5.17 -26.03 30.50
N THR A 57 -4.03 -26.66 30.77
CA THR A 57 -3.45 -27.68 29.88
C THR A 57 -4.07 -29.03 30.24
N CYS A 58 -5.08 -29.47 29.49
CA CYS A 58 -5.63 -30.81 29.67
C CYS A 58 -4.54 -31.89 29.48
N THR A 59 -4.57 -32.94 30.29
CA THR A 59 -3.65 -34.08 30.21
C THR A 59 -4.44 -35.37 30.32
N GLU A 60 -4.27 -36.26 29.35
CA GLU A 60 -5.00 -37.53 29.27
C GLU A 60 -4.37 -38.61 30.16
N ASP A 61 -5.21 -39.30 30.95
CA ASP A 61 -4.93 -40.54 31.66
C ASP A 61 -5.95 -41.59 31.19
N LYS A 62 -5.55 -42.34 30.17
CA LYS A 62 -6.38 -43.35 29.51
C LYS A 62 -6.45 -44.69 30.26
N SER A 63 -5.77 -44.83 31.40
CA SER A 63 -5.26 -46.15 31.83
C SER A 63 -5.68 -46.64 33.23
N THR A 64 -6.38 -45.84 34.05
CA THR A 64 -6.41 -46.13 35.50
C THR A 64 -7.76 -46.01 36.23
N GLN A 65 -8.82 -45.45 35.62
CA GLN A 65 -10.05 -45.05 36.35
C GLN A 65 -9.78 -44.17 37.58
N THR A 66 -8.71 -43.37 37.54
CA THR A 66 -8.30 -42.53 38.67
C THR A 66 -9.23 -41.32 38.81
N THR A 67 -9.74 -41.13 40.02
CA THR A 67 -10.53 -39.97 40.44
C THR A 67 -9.81 -38.65 40.09
N GLY A 68 -10.51 -37.70 39.48
CA GLY A 68 -9.99 -36.38 39.14
C GLY A 68 -9.10 -36.33 37.89
N LYS A 69 -9.06 -37.40 37.09
CA LYS A 69 -8.26 -37.47 35.85
C LYS A 69 -9.13 -37.46 34.60
N CYS A 70 -8.63 -36.80 33.55
CA CYS A 70 -9.29 -36.77 32.25
C CYS A 70 -8.95 -38.02 31.42
N ASN A 71 -9.93 -38.65 30.77
CA ASN A 71 -9.71 -39.73 29.81
C ASN A 71 -9.37 -39.21 28.41
N THR A 72 -10.07 -38.15 28.00
CA THR A 72 -10.05 -37.62 26.63
C THR A 72 -10.07 -36.09 26.67
N CYS A 73 -9.01 -35.45 26.17
CA CYS A 73 -8.99 -34.02 25.94
C CYS A 73 -9.64 -33.69 24.59
N GLY A 74 -10.27 -32.52 24.44
CA GLY A 74 -10.82 -32.11 23.14
C GLY A 74 -11.94 -31.08 23.14
N VAL A 75 -12.38 -30.59 24.30
CA VAL A 75 -13.27 -29.41 24.33
C VAL A 75 -12.38 -28.17 24.27
N ARG A 76 -12.54 -27.33 23.24
CA ARG A 76 -11.78 -26.08 23.09
C ARG A 76 -12.65 -24.88 23.39
N ILE A 77 -12.16 -24.01 24.27
CA ILE A 77 -12.88 -22.82 24.74
C ILE A 77 -11.87 -21.68 24.85
N GLY A 78 -11.99 -20.68 23.96
CA GLY A 78 -10.91 -19.73 23.72
C GLY A 78 -9.62 -20.46 23.32
N ASP A 79 -8.48 -20.00 23.85
CA ASP A 79 -7.17 -20.64 23.62
C ASP A 79 -6.92 -21.90 24.49
N GLY A 80 -7.88 -22.29 25.34
CA GLY A 80 -7.73 -23.41 26.27
C GLY A 80 -8.27 -24.73 25.74
N GLU A 81 -7.63 -25.84 26.13
CA GLU A 81 -8.08 -27.21 25.84
C GLU A 81 -8.46 -27.92 27.14
N TYR A 82 -9.68 -28.43 27.17
CA TYR A 82 -10.38 -28.93 28.36
C TYR A 82 -10.78 -30.39 28.19
N CYS A 83 -11.12 -31.02 29.32
CA CYS A 83 -11.54 -32.41 29.32
C CYS A 83 -12.92 -32.60 28.68
N ALA A 84 -13.04 -33.61 27.81
CA ALA A 84 -14.29 -34.04 27.19
C ALA A 84 -14.95 -35.23 27.92
N LYS A 85 -14.16 -36.01 28.68
CA LYS A 85 -14.63 -37.23 29.37
C LYS A 85 -13.71 -37.61 30.52
N CYS A 86 -14.26 -37.92 31.69
CA CYS A 86 -13.47 -38.34 32.85
C CYS A 86 -12.98 -39.79 32.78
N SER A 87 -11.81 -40.05 33.38
CA SER A 87 -11.16 -41.38 33.41
C SER A 87 -11.92 -42.34 34.32
N LYS A 88 -12.43 -41.85 35.43
CA LYS A 88 -13.39 -42.54 36.28
C LYS A 88 -14.81 -42.20 35.84
N THR A 89 -15.65 -43.22 35.68
CA THR A 89 -17.04 -43.07 35.20
C THR A 89 -17.92 -42.27 36.16
N ASP A 90 -17.65 -42.39 37.46
CA ASP A 90 -18.47 -41.80 38.52
C ASP A 90 -18.12 -40.35 38.82
N ASP A 91 -17.03 -39.82 38.27
CA ASP A 91 -16.67 -38.40 38.42
C ASP A 91 -17.67 -37.51 37.63
N ARG A 92 -17.72 -36.22 37.97
CA ARG A 92 -18.51 -35.21 37.25
C ARG A 92 -17.60 -34.30 36.44
N LEU A 93 -18.02 -33.95 35.23
CA LEU A 93 -17.29 -33.06 34.33
C LEU A 93 -17.81 -31.62 34.49
N ILE A 94 -17.11 -30.81 35.27
CA ILE A 94 -17.52 -29.44 35.64
C ILE A 94 -16.42 -28.45 35.22
N ASP A 95 -16.79 -27.41 34.49
CA ASP A 95 -15.86 -26.41 33.93
C ASP A 95 -14.68 -27.05 33.15
N GLY A 96 -14.92 -28.20 32.49
CA GLY A 96 -13.89 -28.94 31.76
C GLY A 96 -12.88 -29.69 32.63
N ILE A 97 -13.16 -29.83 33.93
CA ILE A 97 -12.35 -30.53 34.94
C ILE A 97 -13.15 -31.69 35.52
N CYS A 98 -12.47 -32.82 35.77
CA CYS A 98 -13.06 -33.96 36.45
C CYS A 98 -13.01 -33.78 37.96
N VAL A 99 -14.17 -33.84 38.61
CA VAL A 99 -14.30 -33.65 40.06
C VAL A 99 -14.98 -34.85 40.73
N ALA A 100 -14.51 -35.17 41.94
CA ALA A 100 -15.11 -36.15 42.84
C ALA A 100 -16.35 -35.60 43.60
N ASP A 101 -17.05 -34.64 43.00
CA ASP A 101 -18.25 -34.02 43.55
C ASP A 101 -19.47 -34.80 43.04
N ASN A 102 -19.95 -35.74 43.85
CA ASN A 102 -21.05 -36.63 43.48
C ASN A 102 -22.44 -36.01 43.73
N THR A 103 -22.52 -34.69 43.90
CA THR A 103 -23.80 -34.01 44.10
C THR A 103 -24.45 -33.66 42.75
N ASP A 104 -25.70 -34.12 42.53
CA ASP A 104 -26.50 -33.80 41.33
C ASP A 104 -26.90 -32.31 41.24
N THR A 105 -26.33 -31.44 42.09
CA THR A 105 -26.64 -30.00 42.16
C THR A 105 -26.06 -29.19 41.01
N LYS A 106 -24.96 -29.65 40.40
CA LYS A 106 -24.24 -28.95 39.30
C LYS A 106 -24.27 -29.74 38.00
N CYS A 107 -23.94 -31.03 38.08
CA CYS A 107 -23.88 -31.98 36.98
C CYS A 107 -24.62 -33.23 37.44
N LYS A 108 -25.78 -33.50 36.85
CA LYS A 108 -26.56 -34.70 37.13
C LYS A 108 -25.93 -35.91 36.45
N ALA A 109 -25.81 -37.02 37.17
CA ALA A 109 -25.31 -38.27 36.61
C ALA A 109 -26.23 -38.83 35.51
N LYS A 110 -25.64 -39.44 34.48
CA LYS A 110 -26.37 -40.32 33.55
C LYS A 110 -26.76 -41.64 34.25
N SER A 111 -27.87 -42.23 33.81
CA SER A 111 -28.34 -43.55 34.25
C SER A 111 -27.31 -44.68 34.04
N VAL A 112 -26.38 -44.51 33.09
CA VAL A 112 -25.15 -45.28 32.96
C VAL A 112 -24.00 -44.29 33.01
N ALA A 113 -23.22 -44.32 34.09
CA ALA A 113 -22.13 -43.37 34.31
C ALA A 113 -21.01 -43.60 33.29
N ASP A 114 -20.59 -42.53 32.60
CA ASP A 114 -19.57 -42.56 31.55
C ASP A 114 -18.49 -41.47 31.73
N GLY A 115 -18.47 -40.78 32.87
CA GLY A 115 -17.58 -39.65 33.13
C GLY A 115 -18.03 -38.33 32.46
N THR A 116 -19.32 -38.21 32.12
CA THR A 116 -19.96 -36.99 31.59
C THR A 116 -21.34 -36.75 32.26
N CYS A 117 -21.93 -35.58 32.03
CA CYS A 117 -23.19 -35.13 32.61
C CYS A 117 -24.42 -35.52 31.76
N GLU A 118 -25.56 -35.81 32.40
CA GLU A 118 -26.87 -35.91 31.73
C GLU A 118 -27.51 -34.54 31.53
N SER A 119 -27.46 -33.70 32.57
CA SER A 119 -28.02 -32.35 32.58
C SER A 119 -27.36 -31.50 33.67
N CYS A 120 -27.47 -30.18 33.56
CA CYS A 120 -26.81 -29.25 34.46
C CYS A 120 -27.78 -28.54 35.42
N GLY A 121 -27.26 -28.09 36.57
CA GLY A 121 -27.99 -27.32 37.57
C GLY A 121 -28.07 -25.82 37.23
N ALA A 122 -28.71 -25.04 38.11
CA ALA A 122 -28.81 -23.59 37.96
C ALA A 122 -27.43 -22.91 37.93
N GLY A 123 -27.26 -21.92 37.05
CA GLY A 123 -25.98 -21.23 36.81
C GLY A 123 -25.00 -21.97 35.90
N TYR A 124 -25.33 -23.22 35.52
CA TYR A 124 -24.55 -24.03 34.58
C TYR A 124 -25.35 -24.31 33.31
N PHE A 125 -24.65 -24.60 32.21
CA PHE A 125 -25.25 -25.10 30.97
C PHE A 125 -24.49 -26.34 30.44
N LEU A 126 -25.20 -27.20 29.72
CA LEU A 126 -24.60 -28.38 29.10
C LEU A 126 -23.89 -28.01 27.78
N HIS A 127 -22.63 -28.40 27.67
CA HIS A 127 -21.83 -28.30 26.44
C HIS A 127 -20.83 -29.46 26.34
N LYS A 128 -20.78 -30.16 25.20
CA LYS A 128 -19.92 -31.32 24.92
C LYS A 128 -19.88 -32.37 26.07
N GLY A 129 -21.02 -32.58 26.72
CA GLY A 129 -21.16 -33.52 27.85
C GLY A 129 -20.67 -33.01 29.22
N GLY A 130 -20.13 -31.80 29.33
CA GLY A 130 -19.76 -31.17 30.60
C GLY A 130 -20.74 -30.07 31.02
N CYS A 131 -20.77 -29.77 32.32
CA CYS A 131 -21.51 -28.63 32.86
C CYS A 131 -20.57 -27.44 33.09
N TYR A 132 -20.84 -26.34 32.39
CA TYR A 132 -19.98 -25.16 32.37
C TYR A 132 -20.68 -23.97 33.04
N SER A 133 -19.96 -23.28 33.94
CA SER A 133 -20.48 -22.14 34.72
C SER A 133 -20.49 -20.85 33.90
N THR A 134 -21.53 -20.03 34.06
CA THR A 134 -21.61 -18.67 33.49
C THR A 134 -20.99 -17.59 34.38
N GLU A 135 -20.34 -17.95 35.49
CA GLU A 135 -19.62 -17.02 36.37
C GLU A 135 -18.39 -16.39 35.68
N VAL A 136 -17.96 -15.23 36.15
CA VAL A 136 -16.73 -14.57 35.68
C VAL A 136 -15.51 -15.47 36.00
N ASP A 137 -14.49 -15.40 35.15
CA ASP A 137 -13.26 -16.21 35.20
C ASP A 137 -13.45 -17.74 35.02
N LYS A 138 -14.64 -18.20 34.64
CA LYS A 138 -14.92 -19.60 34.28
C LYS A 138 -14.88 -19.82 32.77
N PRO A 139 -14.46 -21.00 32.28
CA PRO A 139 -14.44 -21.29 30.84
C PRO A 139 -15.83 -21.18 30.21
N GLY A 140 -16.90 -21.56 30.93
CA GLY A 140 -18.26 -21.44 30.42
C GLY A 140 -18.68 -20.02 30.04
N ARG A 141 -18.12 -19.00 30.69
CA ARG A 141 -18.37 -17.57 30.39
C ARG A 141 -18.02 -17.19 28.96
N THR A 142 -16.99 -17.82 28.40
CA THR A 142 -16.51 -17.60 27.04
C THR A 142 -17.50 -18.10 25.98
N LEU A 143 -18.39 -19.03 26.35
CA LEU A 143 -19.44 -19.57 25.46
C LEU A 143 -20.79 -18.91 25.73
N CYS A 144 -21.10 -18.66 27.00
CA CYS A 144 -22.44 -18.30 27.45
C CYS A 144 -22.39 -17.28 28.59
N THR A 145 -23.16 -16.18 28.45
CA THR A 145 -23.19 -15.10 29.45
C THR A 145 -24.35 -15.22 30.43
N ALA A 146 -25.40 -15.98 30.11
CA ALA A 146 -26.49 -16.33 31.02
C ALA A 146 -27.06 -17.72 30.71
N ALA A 147 -27.36 -18.50 31.76
CA ALA A 147 -27.94 -19.84 31.66
C ALA A 147 -29.10 -20.03 32.65
N GLY A 148 -30.08 -20.84 32.27
CA GLY A 148 -31.25 -21.21 33.09
C GLY A 148 -31.58 -22.69 32.91
N ASP A 149 -31.93 -23.38 34.00
CA ASP A 149 -32.34 -24.80 34.01
C ASP A 149 -31.41 -25.78 33.24
N GLY A 150 -30.11 -25.50 33.21
CA GLY A 150 -29.10 -26.31 32.52
C GLY A 150 -28.89 -25.97 31.04
N VAL A 151 -29.50 -24.87 30.55
CA VAL A 151 -29.49 -24.43 29.15
C VAL A 151 -28.90 -23.02 29.05
N CYS A 152 -28.00 -22.78 28.09
CA CYS A 152 -27.55 -21.43 27.75
C CYS A 152 -28.72 -20.62 27.16
N THR A 153 -29.02 -19.46 27.76
CA THR A 153 -30.10 -18.56 27.30
C THR A 153 -29.56 -17.33 26.57
N GLN A 154 -28.31 -16.95 26.82
CA GLN A 154 -27.62 -15.87 26.11
C GLN A 154 -26.18 -16.29 25.78
N GLY A 155 -25.87 -16.40 24.48
CA GLY A 155 -24.51 -16.66 24.00
C GLY A 155 -23.54 -15.52 24.37
N ALA A 156 -22.26 -15.84 24.43
CA ALA A 156 -21.17 -14.87 24.50
C ALA A 156 -20.73 -14.44 23.09
N ASP A 157 -19.85 -13.43 22.98
CA ASP A 157 -19.30 -12.99 21.69
C ASP A 157 -18.70 -14.17 20.90
N GLY A 158 -19.18 -14.37 19.66
CA GLY A 158 -18.80 -15.50 18.81
C GLY A 158 -19.60 -16.79 19.03
N TYR A 159 -20.64 -16.76 19.88
CA TYR A 159 -21.53 -17.89 20.15
C TYR A 159 -23.00 -17.45 20.21
N PHE A 160 -23.91 -18.34 19.84
CA PHE A 160 -25.35 -18.11 19.97
C PHE A 160 -26.01 -19.20 20.83
N ALA A 161 -27.01 -18.78 21.61
CA ALA A 161 -27.88 -19.68 22.37
C ALA A 161 -28.85 -20.38 21.42
N VAL A 162 -29.01 -21.70 21.57
CA VAL A 162 -29.72 -22.54 20.61
C VAL A 162 -31.23 -22.51 20.89
N PRO A 163 -32.08 -22.06 19.95
CA PRO A 163 -33.52 -21.92 20.20
C PRO A 163 -34.21 -23.26 20.49
N GLY A 164 -34.83 -23.36 21.67
CA GLY A 164 -35.56 -24.55 22.10
C GLY A 164 -34.70 -25.72 22.57
N ALA A 165 -33.40 -25.50 22.85
CA ALA A 165 -32.52 -26.53 23.39
C ALA A 165 -33.05 -27.13 24.72
N ALA A 166 -32.94 -28.45 24.86
CA ALA A 166 -33.24 -29.15 26.09
C ALA A 166 -32.01 -29.19 27.01
N LYS A 167 -32.23 -29.24 28.32
CA LYS A 167 -31.17 -29.36 29.36
C LYS A 167 -30.28 -30.62 29.27
N THR A 168 -30.60 -31.53 28.34
CA THR A 168 -29.88 -32.78 28.04
C THR A 168 -29.17 -32.75 26.68
N GLY A 169 -29.13 -31.59 26.01
CA GLY A 169 -28.46 -31.40 24.72
C GLY A 169 -27.55 -30.16 24.69
N GLU A 170 -26.82 -29.98 23.59
CA GLU A 170 -26.03 -28.77 23.38
C GLU A 170 -26.95 -27.54 23.34
N SER A 171 -26.64 -26.54 24.15
CA SER A 171 -27.43 -25.31 24.27
C SER A 171 -26.76 -24.07 23.68
N VAL A 172 -25.53 -24.21 23.19
CA VAL A 172 -24.72 -23.14 22.60
C VAL A 172 -23.97 -23.67 21.37
N VAL A 173 -23.87 -22.85 20.33
CA VAL A 173 -23.15 -23.14 19.08
C VAL A 173 -22.27 -21.93 18.72
N ALA A 174 -21.07 -22.19 18.20
CA ALA A 174 -20.17 -21.13 17.74
C ALA A 174 -20.67 -20.52 16.43
N CYS A 175 -20.49 -19.22 16.25
CA CYS A 175 -20.89 -18.52 15.03
C CYS A 175 -20.26 -19.10 13.76
N GLY A 176 -19.06 -19.67 13.85
CA GLY A 176 -18.36 -20.36 12.77
C GLY A 176 -18.74 -21.84 12.54
N ASP A 177 -19.56 -22.46 13.39
CA ASP A 177 -19.79 -23.91 13.36
C ASP A 177 -20.91 -24.31 12.37
N THR A 178 -20.50 -24.64 11.14
CA THR A 178 -21.39 -25.16 10.08
C THR A 178 -21.91 -26.58 10.34
N THR A 179 -21.35 -27.32 11.30
CA THR A 179 -21.90 -28.61 11.73
C THR A 179 -23.09 -28.39 12.63
N GLY A 180 -22.96 -27.53 13.64
CA GLY A 180 -24.01 -27.10 14.56
C GLY A 180 -24.66 -28.22 15.36
N VAL A 181 -25.93 -28.02 15.74
CA VAL A 181 -26.70 -28.95 16.59
C VAL A 181 -28.07 -29.26 15.99
N THR A 182 -28.54 -30.51 16.16
CA THR A 182 -29.94 -30.86 15.94
C THR A 182 -30.68 -30.92 17.29
N VAL A 183 -31.71 -30.09 17.44
CA VAL A 183 -32.66 -30.06 18.55
C VAL A 183 -33.95 -30.77 18.14
N SER A 184 -34.53 -31.56 19.05
CA SER A 184 -35.66 -32.46 18.76
C SER A 184 -35.35 -33.44 17.61
N THR A 185 -36.35 -34.09 17.04
CA THR A 185 -36.15 -35.06 15.94
C THR A 185 -35.81 -34.41 14.59
N ASN A 186 -36.08 -33.11 14.38
CA ASN A 186 -36.08 -32.50 13.04
C ASN A 186 -35.57 -31.04 12.92
N ASN A 187 -35.06 -30.37 13.98
CA ASN A 187 -34.68 -28.95 13.87
C ASN A 187 -33.16 -28.76 14.02
N LYS A 188 -32.45 -28.37 12.96
CA LYS A 188 -31.01 -28.12 12.97
C LYS A 188 -30.69 -26.63 13.03
N TYR A 189 -29.75 -26.25 13.89
CA TYR A 189 -29.21 -24.89 13.99
C TYR A 189 -27.71 -24.89 13.73
N ILE A 190 -27.23 -24.04 12.83
CA ILE A 190 -25.82 -23.95 12.40
C ILE A 190 -25.31 -22.50 12.44
N GLY A 191 -24.00 -22.35 12.53
CA GLY A 191 -23.29 -21.11 12.24
C GLY A 191 -23.08 -20.89 10.73
N VAL A 192 -22.31 -19.85 10.41
CA VAL A 192 -21.89 -19.46 9.06
C VAL A 192 -20.37 -19.65 8.97
N ASP A 193 -19.87 -20.26 7.89
CA ASP A 193 -18.42 -20.47 7.75
C ASP A 193 -17.64 -19.16 7.88
N SER A 194 -16.48 -19.23 8.57
CA SER A 194 -15.60 -18.08 8.81
C SER A 194 -16.25 -16.88 9.53
N CYS A 195 -17.37 -17.08 10.22
CA CYS A 195 -18.05 -16.03 10.99
C CYS A 195 -17.50 -15.90 12.41
N SER A 196 -17.16 -14.68 12.84
CA SER A 196 -16.59 -14.37 14.16
C SER A 196 -17.61 -13.82 15.16
N LYS A 197 -18.69 -13.15 14.70
CA LYS A 197 -19.86 -12.76 15.51
C LYS A 197 -21.15 -12.91 14.73
N CYS A 198 -22.22 -13.27 15.42
CA CYS A 198 -23.52 -13.56 14.80
C CYS A 198 -24.67 -13.35 15.79
N ASP A 199 -25.85 -13.05 15.23
CA ASP A 199 -27.12 -13.09 15.94
C ASP A 199 -27.76 -14.49 15.83
N ALA A 200 -28.45 -14.89 16.89
CA ALA A 200 -29.11 -16.19 16.97
C ALA A 200 -30.20 -16.33 15.89
N PRO A 201 -30.34 -17.51 15.24
CA PRO A 201 -31.41 -17.77 14.29
C PRO A 201 -32.78 -17.72 14.96
N SER A 202 -33.81 -17.30 14.22
CA SER A 202 -35.20 -17.39 14.68
C SER A 202 -35.62 -18.85 14.96
N PRO A 203 -36.45 -19.12 15.99
CA PRO A 203 -36.92 -20.47 16.29
C PRO A 203 -37.67 -21.12 15.10
N ILE A 204 -37.36 -22.38 14.81
CA ILE A 204 -38.05 -23.15 13.77
C ILE A 204 -39.42 -23.62 14.30
N THR A 205 -40.50 -23.06 13.76
CA THR A 205 -41.89 -23.44 14.09
C THR A 205 -42.54 -24.26 12.97
N GLY A 206 -43.28 -25.32 13.31
CA GLY A 206 -44.14 -26.05 12.37
C GLY A 206 -43.44 -27.01 11.40
N ALA A 207 -42.22 -27.47 11.72
CA ALA A 207 -41.46 -28.38 10.88
C ALA A 207 -42.10 -29.78 10.76
N THR A 208 -42.42 -30.19 9.53
CA THR A 208 -42.91 -31.53 9.17
C THR A 208 -41.80 -32.44 8.63
N SER A 209 -40.61 -31.90 8.40
CA SER A 209 -39.39 -32.58 7.95
C SER A 209 -38.15 -31.87 8.52
N LEU A 210 -36.95 -32.43 8.32
CA LEU A 210 -35.70 -31.84 8.81
C LEU A 210 -35.50 -30.42 8.23
N MET A 211 -35.59 -29.40 9.07
CA MET A 211 -35.29 -28.01 8.71
C MET A 211 -33.95 -27.57 9.30
N THR A 212 -33.24 -26.68 8.60
CA THR A 212 -32.00 -26.06 9.08
C THR A 212 -32.14 -24.55 9.09
N ALA A 213 -31.74 -23.90 10.19
CA ALA A 213 -31.62 -22.45 10.30
C ALA A 213 -30.17 -22.07 10.62
N ALA A 214 -29.62 -21.12 9.87
CA ALA A 214 -28.29 -20.57 10.10
C ALA A 214 -28.37 -19.27 10.90
N ALA A 215 -27.39 -19.04 11.78
CA ALA A 215 -27.21 -17.76 12.47
C ALA A 215 -26.96 -16.61 11.46
N THR A 216 -27.31 -15.38 11.84
CA THR A 216 -27.07 -14.19 11.01
C THR A 216 -25.70 -13.64 11.33
N CYS A 217 -24.73 -13.77 10.42
CA CYS A 217 -23.37 -13.30 10.64
C CYS A 217 -23.30 -11.78 10.62
N THR A 218 -22.76 -11.18 11.69
CA THR A 218 -22.58 -9.73 11.84
C THR A 218 -21.12 -9.30 11.70
N GLU A 219 -20.17 -10.21 11.95
CA GLU A 219 -18.74 -9.98 11.74
C GLU A 219 -18.06 -11.26 11.24
N CYS A 220 -17.18 -11.12 10.25
CA CYS A 220 -16.39 -12.22 9.70
C CYS A 220 -14.96 -12.22 10.26
N THR A 221 -14.33 -13.40 10.28
CA THR A 221 -12.90 -13.52 10.54
C THR A 221 -12.09 -12.83 9.44
N VAL A 222 -11.25 -11.87 9.84
CA VAL A 222 -10.35 -11.13 8.93
C VAL A 222 -9.49 -12.11 8.13
N PRO A 223 -9.34 -11.96 6.79
CA PRO A 223 -9.65 -10.78 5.97
C PRO A 223 -11.09 -10.70 5.39
N LYS A 224 -11.94 -11.69 5.63
CA LYS A 224 -13.27 -11.79 4.99
C LYS A 224 -14.24 -10.68 5.42
N ILE A 225 -15.25 -10.46 4.58
CA ILE A 225 -16.31 -9.46 4.76
C ILE A 225 -17.70 -10.10 4.72
N VAL A 226 -18.67 -9.47 5.39
CA VAL A 226 -20.06 -9.97 5.44
C VAL A 226 -20.78 -9.62 4.13
N LYS A 227 -21.29 -10.60 3.39
CA LYS A 227 -22.22 -10.39 2.27
C LYS A 227 -23.63 -10.78 2.71
N THR A 228 -24.57 -9.86 2.53
CA THR A 228 -26.00 -10.12 2.82
C THR A 228 -26.76 -10.20 1.51
N VAL A 229 -27.50 -11.30 1.31
CA VAL A 229 -28.39 -11.52 0.17
C VAL A 229 -29.80 -11.72 0.69
N ILE A 230 -30.77 -10.98 0.14
CA ILE A 230 -32.19 -11.20 0.44
C ILE A 230 -32.69 -12.31 -0.50
N ALA A 231 -33.01 -13.48 0.05
CA ALA A 231 -33.55 -14.61 -0.68
C ALA A 231 -34.88 -15.03 -0.04
N SER A 232 -35.97 -15.05 -0.82
CA SER A 232 -37.31 -15.42 -0.37
C SER A 232 -37.73 -14.70 0.93
N GLU A 233 -37.62 -13.37 0.92
CA GLU A 233 -37.93 -12.46 2.05
C GLU A 233 -37.08 -12.66 3.32
N LYS A 234 -36.02 -13.48 3.26
CA LYS A 234 -35.08 -13.70 4.36
C LYS A 234 -33.69 -13.18 4.01
N SER A 235 -33.07 -12.48 4.95
CA SER A 235 -31.65 -12.09 4.87
C SER A 235 -30.76 -13.30 5.14
N VAL A 236 -29.97 -13.70 4.16
CA VAL A 236 -28.94 -14.75 4.28
C VAL A 236 -27.57 -14.07 4.26
N THR A 237 -26.75 -14.35 5.26
CA THR A 237 -25.40 -13.79 5.41
C THR A 237 -24.34 -14.84 5.11
N SER A 238 -23.27 -14.45 4.42
CA SER A 238 -22.07 -15.27 4.21
C SER A 238 -20.79 -14.45 4.41
N CYS A 239 -19.68 -15.13 4.73
CA CYS A 239 -18.35 -14.52 4.78
C CYS A 239 -17.58 -14.83 3.50
N ILE A 240 -17.26 -13.79 2.73
CA ILE A 240 -16.58 -13.88 1.43
C ILE A 240 -15.28 -13.07 1.44
N GLU A 241 -14.39 -13.34 0.49
CA GLU A 241 -13.23 -12.47 0.26
C GLU A 241 -13.67 -11.14 -0.37
N PRO A 242 -12.99 -10.01 -0.08
CA PRO A 242 -13.34 -8.70 -0.65
C PRO A 242 -13.43 -8.69 -2.19
N ALA A 243 -12.59 -9.47 -2.86
CA ALA A 243 -12.57 -9.60 -4.32
C ALA A 243 -13.78 -10.38 -4.90
N GLU A 244 -14.54 -11.07 -4.07
CA GLU A 244 -15.78 -11.77 -4.44
C GLU A 244 -17.02 -10.86 -4.30
N CYS A 245 -16.84 -9.63 -3.82
CA CYS A 245 -17.90 -8.62 -3.75
C CYS A 245 -18.10 -7.92 -5.11
N LYS A 246 -18.73 -8.67 -6.01
CA LYS A 246 -19.07 -8.31 -7.40
C LYS A 246 -20.49 -8.82 -7.73
N ASP A 247 -20.86 -8.82 -9.00
CA ASP A 247 -22.15 -9.29 -9.52
C ASP A 247 -23.33 -8.43 -9.01
N GLY A 248 -23.15 -7.10 -9.03
CA GLY A 248 -24.12 -6.12 -8.55
C GLY A 248 -23.96 -5.76 -7.06
N PHE A 249 -22.75 -5.87 -6.53
CA PHE A 249 -22.41 -5.51 -5.15
C PHE A 249 -21.13 -4.65 -5.09
N PHE A 250 -20.90 -3.98 -3.96
CA PHE A 250 -19.68 -3.22 -3.66
C PHE A 250 -19.27 -3.38 -2.19
N VAL A 251 -17.98 -3.22 -1.91
CA VAL A 251 -17.45 -3.21 -0.54
C VAL A 251 -17.69 -1.84 0.07
N GLU A 252 -18.60 -1.75 1.03
CA GLU A 252 -18.71 -0.58 1.89
C GLU A 252 -17.59 -0.65 2.93
N THR A 253 -16.68 0.33 2.90
CA THR A 253 -15.57 0.47 3.86
C THR A 253 -15.86 1.48 4.96
N THR A 254 -16.94 2.26 4.85
CA THR A 254 -17.34 3.30 5.81
C THR A 254 -18.87 3.38 5.89
N THR A 255 -19.39 3.27 7.11
CA THR A 255 -20.79 3.58 7.43
C THR A 255 -21.05 5.09 7.34
N ASN A 256 -22.32 5.50 7.28
CA ASN A 256 -22.73 6.91 7.31
C ASN A 256 -22.22 7.68 8.54
N ASP A 257 -21.97 6.98 9.65
CA ASP A 257 -21.46 7.54 10.91
C ASP A 257 -19.92 7.58 11.00
N GLY A 258 -19.22 7.35 9.87
CA GLY A 258 -17.76 7.41 9.78
C GLY A 258 -17.02 6.22 10.39
N THR A 259 -17.72 5.19 10.86
CA THR A 259 -17.12 3.95 11.38
C THR A 259 -16.84 2.99 10.23
N SER A 260 -15.70 2.27 10.26
CA SER A 260 -15.33 1.35 9.18
C SER A 260 -16.31 0.16 9.07
N SER A 261 -17.03 0.11 7.95
CA SER A 261 -17.84 -1.05 7.57
C SER A 261 -16.93 -2.09 6.90
N LYS A 262 -17.29 -3.37 6.98
CA LYS A 262 -16.66 -4.48 6.24
C LYS A 262 -17.76 -5.36 5.66
N VAL A 263 -18.62 -4.72 4.85
CA VAL A 263 -19.86 -5.32 4.36
C VAL A 263 -19.92 -5.19 2.84
N CYS A 264 -20.39 -6.25 2.19
CA CYS A 264 -20.66 -6.30 0.77
C CYS A 264 -22.15 -5.97 0.52
N ILE A 265 -22.42 -4.79 -0.03
CA ILE A 265 -23.75 -4.20 -0.18
C ILE A 265 -24.16 -4.17 -1.65
N ALA A 266 -25.45 -4.36 -1.95
CA ALA A 266 -25.97 -4.34 -3.31
C ALA A 266 -25.89 -2.95 -3.97
N CYS A 267 -25.64 -2.91 -5.27
CA CYS A 267 -25.66 -1.71 -6.08
C CYS A 267 -27.09 -1.17 -6.29
N GLY A 268 -27.23 0.14 -6.43
CA GLY A 268 -28.53 0.80 -6.65
C GLY A 268 -29.07 0.73 -8.08
N ASP A 269 -28.32 0.15 -9.03
CA ASP A 269 -28.72 -0.08 -10.42
C ASP A 269 -28.56 -1.58 -10.72
N GLU A 270 -29.67 -2.24 -11.08
CA GLU A 270 -29.73 -3.67 -11.38
C GLU A 270 -28.87 -4.07 -12.60
N ASN A 271 -28.53 -3.11 -13.47
CA ASN A 271 -27.70 -3.30 -14.66
C ASN A 271 -26.20 -3.10 -14.36
N CYS A 272 -25.87 -2.73 -13.12
CA CYS A 272 -24.51 -2.52 -12.69
C CYS A 272 -23.87 -3.83 -12.19
N ASP A 273 -22.65 -4.11 -12.63
CA ASP A 273 -21.83 -5.24 -12.17
C ASP A 273 -20.99 -4.83 -10.94
N VAL A 274 -20.37 -3.65 -11.00
CA VAL A 274 -19.60 -3.07 -9.89
C VAL A 274 -19.94 -1.59 -9.79
N CYS A 275 -20.30 -1.13 -8.59
CA CYS A 275 -20.51 0.27 -8.25
C CYS A 275 -19.51 0.75 -7.20
N ALA A 276 -19.26 2.06 -7.13
CA ALA A 276 -18.38 2.65 -6.12
C ALA A 276 -19.10 3.00 -4.81
N ALA A 277 -20.44 3.08 -4.84
CA ALA A 277 -21.30 3.38 -3.72
C ALA A 277 -22.76 3.01 -4.07
N SER A 278 -23.65 3.04 -3.09
CA SER A 278 -25.09 2.96 -3.31
C SER A 278 -25.64 4.22 -4.01
N GLY A 279 -26.78 4.05 -4.71
CA GLY A 279 -27.48 5.13 -5.40
C GLY A 279 -27.17 5.28 -6.90
N ALA A 280 -27.89 6.21 -7.55
CA ALA A 280 -27.82 6.45 -8.98
C ALA A 280 -26.46 7.03 -9.43
N LYS A 281 -26.07 6.77 -10.68
CA LYS A 281 -24.81 7.24 -11.31
C LYS A 281 -23.51 6.76 -10.63
N LYS A 282 -23.59 5.78 -9.73
CA LYS A 282 -22.43 5.22 -9.01
C LYS A 282 -21.83 3.97 -9.65
N CYS A 283 -22.31 3.55 -10.82
CA CYS A 283 -21.80 2.36 -11.48
C CYS A 283 -20.41 2.60 -12.08
N SER A 284 -19.43 1.75 -11.80
CA SER A 284 -18.09 1.78 -12.40
C SER A 284 -17.93 0.73 -13.52
N LYS A 285 -18.79 -0.28 -13.57
CA LYS A 285 -18.81 -1.30 -14.63
C LYS A 285 -20.22 -1.87 -14.81
N CYS A 286 -20.72 -1.91 -16.05
CA CYS A 286 -22.02 -2.50 -16.37
C CYS A 286 -21.94 -4.03 -16.50
N LYS A 287 -23.08 -4.67 -16.29
CA LYS A 287 -23.27 -6.09 -16.59
C LYS A 287 -23.11 -6.36 -18.09
N THR A 288 -22.70 -7.58 -18.41
CA THR A 288 -22.52 -8.04 -19.79
C THR A 288 -23.75 -8.75 -20.36
N ASP A 289 -24.71 -9.10 -19.50
CA ASP A 289 -26.04 -9.60 -19.86
C ASP A 289 -27.07 -8.46 -19.93
N GLY A 290 -28.10 -8.64 -20.75
CA GLY A 290 -29.15 -7.63 -20.98
C GLY A 290 -28.85 -6.64 -22.10
N THR A 291 -29.59 -5.53 -22.15
CA THR A 291 -29.48 -4.48 -23.19
C THR A 291 -28.63 -3.29 -22.77
N LYS A 292 -28.57 -2.99 -21.47
CA LYS A 292 -27.91 -1.83 -20.87
C LYS A 292 -26.44 -2.10 -20.53
N ILE A 293 -25.67 -2.57 -21.50
CA ILE A 293 -24.29 -3.02 -21.29
C ILE A 293 -23.23 -1.92 -21.44
N TYR A 294 -23.61 -0.68 -21.79
CA TYR A 294 -22.67 0.41 -22.05
C TYR A 294 -22.62 1.40 -20.88
N LEU A 295 -21.42 1.63 -20.33
CA LEU A 295 -21.24 2.62 -19.28
C LEU A 295 -21.13 4.03 -19.86
N GLN A 296 -22.08 4.90 -19.56
CA GLN A 296 -21.97 6.34 -19.80
C GLN A 296 -21.50 7.03 -18.53
N LYS A 297 -20.27 7.54 -18.52
CA LYS A 297 -19.68 8.27 -17.39
C LYS A 297 -20.19 9.71 -17.33
N GLU A 298 -20.28 10.26 -16.12
CA GLU A 298 -20.44 11.70 -15.93
C GLU A 298 -19.10 12.42 -16.21
N ALA A 299 -19.13 13.71 -16.53
CA ALA A 299 -17.92 14.51 -16.67
C ALA A 299 -17.05 14.42 -15.39
N ASP A 300 -15.74 14.25 -15.57
CA ASP A 300 -14.73 14.14 -14.51
C ASP A 300 -14.95 13.01 -13.48
N SER A 301 -15.83 12.05 -13.79
CA SER A 301 -16.14 10.90 -12.93
C SER A 301 -15.64 9.58 -13.48
N GLN A 302 -15.20 8.68 -12.59
CA GLN A 302 -14.94 7.28 -12.94
C GLN A 302 -16.22 6.44 -12.95
N THR A 303 -17.33 6.95 -12.40
CA THR A 303 -18.64 6.28 -12.36
C THR A 303 -19.67 6.94 -13.28
N GLY A 304 -20.73 6.20 -13.58
CA GLY A 304 -21.80 6.61 -14.48
C GLY A 304 -23.03 5.73 -14.38
N THR A 305 -23.79 5.68 -15.48
CA THR A 305 -25.05 4.93 -15.62
C THR A 305 -24.94 3.92 -16.74
N CYS A 306 -25.59 2.77 -16.58
CA CYS A 306 -25.63 1.72 -17.60
C CYS A 306 -26.77 1.98 -18.59
N ILE A 307 -26.42 2.13 -19.86
CA ILE A 307 -27.32 2.53 -20.94
C ILE A 307 -27.30 1.54 -22.11
N GLU A 308 -28.33 1.60 -22.94
CA GLU A 308 -28.41 0.85 -24.18
C GLU A 308 -27.60 1.55 -25.28
N LYS A 309 -27.12 0.78 -26.28
CA LYS A 309 -26.32 1.31 -27.39
C LYS A 309 -27.01 2.49 -28.10
N ALA A 310 -28.33 2.38 -28.32
CA ALA A 310 -29.13 3.38 -29.01
C ALA A 310 -29.33 4.67 -28.21
N SER A 311 -29.09 4.67 -26.89
CA SER A 311 -29.16 5.86 -26.05
C SER A 311 -27.88 6.70 -26.11
N CYS A 312 -26.75 6.11 -26.54
CA CYS A 312 -25.50 6.84 -26.74
C CYS A 312 -25.59 7.70 -28.01
N THR A 313 -25.94 8.97 -27.84
CA THR A 313 -26.29 9.89 -28.93
C THR A 313 -25.71 11.29 -28.74
N GLY A 314 -25.83 12.13 -29.76
CA GLY A 314 -25.30 13.49 -29.76
C GLY A 314 -23.77 13.52 -29.83
N THR A 315 -23.15 14.31 -28.96
CA THR A 315 -21.69 14.48 -28.86
C THR A 315 -21.00 13.34 -28.10
N ASN A 316 -21.48 12.11 -28.27
CA ASN A 316 -20.91 10.90 -27.67
C ASN A 316 -20.66 9.82 -28.72
N TYR A 317 -19.69 8.94 -28.48
CA TYR A 317 -19.40 7.76 -29.29
C TYR A 317 -19.43 6.49 -28.44
N ILE A 318 -19.74 5.38 -29.10
CA ILE A 318 -19.61 4.04 -28.53
C ILE A 318 -18.18 3.55 -28.71
N ASP A 319 -17.56 3.12 -27.62
CA ASP A 319 -16.40 2.23 -27.68
C ASP A 319 -16.88 0.78 -27.53
N GLU A 320 -16.88 0.05 -28.64
CA GLU A 320 -17.42 -1.32 -28.70
C GLU A 320 -16.53 -2.33 -27.97
N GLU A 321 -15.25 -2.03 -27.81
CA GLU A 321 -14.26 -2.88 -27.12
C GLU A 321 -14.32 -2.64 -25.61
N ALA A 322 -14.34 -1.37 -25.19
CA ALA A 322 -14.43 -1.00 -23.78
C ALA A 322 -15.87 -1.08 -23.20
N LYS A 323 -16.89 -1.25 -24.05
CA LYS A 323 -18.33 -1.13 -23.72
C LYS A 323 -18.64 0.17 -22.96
N THR A 324 -18.18 1.29 -23.49
CA THR A 324 -18.47 2.63 -22.94
C THR A 324 -19.18 3.52 -23.94
N CYS A 325 -19.92 4.50 -23.42
CA CYS A 325 -20.39 5.67 -24.14
C CYS A 325 -19.63 6.89 -23.62
N SER A 326 -18.77 7.47 -24.47
CA SER A 326 -17.81 8.52 -24.08
C SER A 326 -18.02 9.78 -24.90
N ALA A 327 -17.72 10.95 -24.32
CA ALA A 327 -17.87 12.23 -25.01
C ALA A 327 -16.85 12.39 -26.15
N CYS A 328 -17.26 13.01 -27.26
CA CYS A 328 -16.37 13.33 -28.38
C CYS A 328 -15.15 14.18 -27.94
N ALA A 329 -15.37 15.11 -27.00
CA ALA A 329 -14.32 15.95 -26.44
C ALA A 329 -13.23 15.17 -25.68
N SER A 330 -13.57 14.09 -24.96
CA SER A 330 -12.58 13.30 -24.21
C SER A 330 -11.61 12.52 -25.09
N ALA A 331 -11.90 12.39 -26.39
CA ALA A 331 -11.00 11.79 -27.38
C ALA A 331 -10.28 12.83 -28.27
N GLY A 332 -10.23 14.09 -27.80
CA GLY A 332 -9.56 15.21 -28.46
C GLY A 332 -10.30 15.79 -29.67
N THR A 333 -11.57 15.42 -29.90
CA THR A 333 -12.33 15.97 -31.04
C THR A 333 -13.11 17.24 -30.67
N THR A 334 -13.13 18.22 -31.57
CA THR A 334 -13.64 19.58 -31.29
C THR A 334 -14.63 20.09 -32.35
N ASP A 335 -15.67 20.79 -31.92
CA ASP A 335 -16.75 21.36 -32.78
C ASP A 335 -17.60 20.36 -33.58
N CYS A 336 -17.54 19.08 -33.24
CA CYS A 336 -18.20 18.01 -33.99
C CYS A 336 -19.58 17.68 -33.43
N THR A 337 -20.58 17.55 -34.33
CA THR A 337 -21.97 17.24 -33.95
C THR A 337 -22.12 15.78 -33.52
N THR A 338 -21.43 14.88 -34.22
CA THR A 338 -21.26 13.47 -33.83
C THR A 338 -19.83 13.02 -34.17
N CYS A 339 -19.32 12.02 -33.44
CA CYS A 339 -18.03 11.40 -33.68
C CYS A 339 -18.15 9.86 -33.64
N GLU A 340 -17.15 9.16 -34.15
CA GLU A 340 -17.07 7.71 -34.10
C GLU A 340 -15.63 7.22 -33.90
N LYS A 341 -15.46 6.07 -33.24
CA LYS A 341 -14.16 5.38 -33.09
C LYS A 341 -13.94 4.51 -34.34
N GLY A 342 -12.85 4.75 -35.06
CA GLY A 342 -12.43 3.94 -36.19
C GLY A 342 -11.91 2.55 -35.76
N ALA A 343 -11.74 1.65 -36.74
CA ALA A 343 -11.18 0.32 -36.51
C ALA A 343 -9.67 0.34 -36.12
N ASP A 344 -9.02 1.47 -36.38
CA ASP A 344 -7.67 1.84 -35.92
C ASP A 344 -7.65 2.36 -34.46
N GLY A 345 -8.80 2.44 -33.81
CA GLY A 345 -8.97 2.97 -32.46
C GLY A 345 -9.05 4.50 -32.39
N VAL A 346 -8.90 5.22 -33.51
CA VAL A 346 -8.87 6.68 -33.53
C VAL A 346 -10.29 7.23 -33.58
N VAL A 347 -10.64 8.11 -32.63
CA VAL A 347 -11.92 8.82 -32.67
C VAL A 347 -11.82 10.01 -33.63
N VAL A 348 -12.77 10.07 -34.57
CA VAL A 348 -12.86 11.09 -35.62
C VAL A 348 -14.27 11.66 -35.68
N CYS A 349 -14.38 12.87 -36.23
CA CYS A 349 -15.66 13.54 -36.43
C CYS A 349 -16.42 12.92 -37.60
N LYS A 350 -17.68 12.57 -37.36
CA LYS A 350 -18.59 11.94 -38.33
C LYS A 350 -19.47 12.98 -39.01
N THR A 351 -19.96 13.96 -38.26
CA THR A 351 -20.73 15.09 -38.80
C THR A 351 -20.30 16.41 -38.15
N CYS A 352 -20.24 17.44 -38.99
CA CYS A 352 -19.94 18.82 -38.59
C CYS A 352 -21.20 19.68 -38.47
N THR A 353 -21.12 20.76 -37.70
CA THR A 353 -22.25 21.67 -37.48
C THR A 353 -22.62 22.42 -38.77
N THR A 354 -23.92 22.58 -39.00
CA THR A 354 -24.48 23.21 -40.22
C THR A 354 -24.23 24.73 -40.31
N ASP A 355 -23.85 25.37 -39.21
CA ASP A 355 -24.16 26.79 -39.01
C ASP A 355 -23.00 27.74 -39.30
N ARG A 356 -21.76 27.20 -39.47
CA ARG A 356 -20.55 27.90 -39.97
C ARG A 356 -19.31 27.00 -40.13
N LYS A 357 -19.18 25.92 -39.34
CA LYS A 357 -17.99 25.05 -39.31
C LYS A 357 -18.26 23.75 -40.08
N THR A 358 -18.36 23.82 -41.41
CA THR A 358 -18.83 22.71 -42.26
C THR A 358 -17.73 21.85 -42.88
N VAL A 359 -16.46 22.15 -42.64
CA VAL A 359 -15.30 21.42 -43.20
C VAL A 359 -14.65 20.59 -42.10
N PHE A 360 -14.32 19.33 -42.37
CA PHE A 360 -13.51 18.54 -41.43
C PHE A 360 -12.08 19.11 -41.37
N GLY A 361 -11.57 19.32 -40.17
CA GLY A 361 -10.17 19.68 -39.94
C GLY A 361 -9.20 18.56 -40.33
N LEU A 362 -7.91 18.77 -40.09
CA LEU A 362 -6.88 17.78 -40.38
C LEU A 362 -7.20 16.48 -39.63
N ASN A 363 -6.96 15.34 -40.28
CA ASN A 363 -7.27 13.99 -39.75
C ASN A 363 -8.72 13.80 -39.25
N LYS A 364 -9.66 14.66 -39.66
CA LYS A 364 -11.04 14.73 -39.14
C LYS A 364 -11.14 14.88 -37.61
N LYS A 365 -10.14 15.47 -36.96
CA LYS A 365 -10.16 15.70 -35.51
C LYS A 365 -11.02 16.88 -35.07
N SER A 366 -11.39 17.77 -35.98
CA SER A 366 -12.22 18.93 -35.68
C SER A 366 -13.17 19.26 -36.83
N CYS A 367 -14.07 20.22 -36.59
CA CYS A 367 -14.85 20.88 -37.63
C CYS A 367 -14.50 22.36 -37.68
N VAL A 368 -14.16 22.87 -38.85
CA VAL A 368 -13.66 24.24 -39.06
C VAL A 368 -14.45 24.97 -40.14
N SER A 369 -14.45 26.30 -40.08
CA SER A 369 -15.05 27.16 -41.12
C SER A 369 -14.11 27.41 -42.29
N GLN A 370 -12.80 27.38 -42.05
CA GLN A 370 -11.73 27.49 -43.04
C GLN A 370 -10.57 26.59 -42.63
N CYS A 371 -9.83 26.08 -43.60
CA CYS A 371 -8.67 25.25 -43.34
C CYS A 371 -7.48 26.07 -42.83
N PRO A 372 -6.61 25.53 -41.95
CA PRO A 372 -5.46 26.24 -41.40
C PRO A 372 -4.43 26.62 -42.48
N THR A 373 -3.52 27.52 -42.15
CA THR A 373 -2.41 27.94 -43.03
C THR A 373 -1.61 26.73 -43.53
N ASN A 374 -1.14 26.80 -44.78
CA ASN A 374 -0.43 25.70 -45.48
C ASN A 374 -1.27 24.43 -45.67
N SER A 375 -2.60 24.56 -45.75
CA SER A 375 -3.52 23.48 -46.09
C SER A 375 -4.60 23.94 -47.06
N SER A 376 -5.21 22.97 -47.74
CA SER A 376 -6.27 23.18 -48.73
C SER A 376 -7.46 22.25 -48.45
N LYS A 377 -8.67 22.69 -48.80
CA LYS A 377 -9.88 21.88 -48.70
C LYS A 377 -9.92 20.86 -49.85
N GLN A 378 -9.91 19.56 -49.52
CA GLN A 378 -10.07 18.45 -50.45
C GLN A 378 -11.15 17.49 -49.92
N ASN A 379 -12.18 17.18 -50.71
CA ASN A 379 -13.28 16.27 -50.33
C ASN A 379 -13.89 16.57 -48.94
N ASP A 380 -14.23 17.84 -48.71
CA ASP A 380 -14.75 18.37 -47.45
C ASP A 380 -13.86 18.21 -46.20
N MET A 381 -12.58 17.88 -46.40
CA MET A 381 -11.56 17.75 -45.37
C MET A 381 -10.37 18.69 -45.64
N CYS A 382 -9.72 19.20 -44.61
CA CYS A 382 -8.47 19.93 -44.75
C CYS A 382 -7.31 18.96 -44.92
N VAL A 383 -6.45 19.21 -45.91
CA VAL A 383 -5.25 18.43 -46.21
C VAL A 383 -4.07 19.39 -46.33
N CYS A 384 -2.95 19.09 -45.68
CA CYS A 384 -1.75 19.91 -45.78
C CYS A 384 -1.22 19.97 -47.23
N ASN A 385 -0.67 21.12 -47.60
CA ASN A 385 -0.05 21.32 -48.91
C ASN A 385 1.31 20.59 -48.96
N ASP A 386 1.82 20.34 -50.17
CA ASP A 386 3.11 19.66 -50.37
C ASP A 386 4.25 20.30 -49.55
N GLY A 387 5.02 19.45 -48.86
CA GLY A 387 6.07 19.88 -47.93
C GLY A 387 5.59 20.14 -46.49
N PHE A 388 4.30 19.94 -46.18
CA PHE A 388 3.73 20.10 -44.85
C PHE A 388 2.98 18.85 -44.37
N THR A 389 3.01 18.59 -43.07
CA THR A 389 2.27 17.52 -42.37
C THR A 389 1.44 18.10 -41.22
N PRO A 390 0.34 17.45 -40.79
CA PRO A 390 -0.37 17.86 -39.59
C PRO A 390 0.54 17.81 -38.36
N ASN A 391 0.37 18.75 -37.42
CA ASN A 391 0.90 18.63 -36.07
C ASN A 391 0.15 17.53 -35.28
N GLU A 392 0.67 17.11 -34.12
CA GLU A 392 0.08 16.02 -33.33
C GLU A 392 -1.42 16.24 -33.02
N ASP A 393 -1.78 17.44 -32.54
CA ASP A 393 -3.17 17.82 -32.23
C ASP A 393 -4.07 18.00 -33.49
N SER A 394 -3.51 17.85 -34.70
CA SER A 394 -4.20 18.01 -35.99
C SER A 394 -4.91 19.37 -36.15
N SER A 395 -4.34 20.41 -35.53
CA SER A 395 -4.85 21.79 -35.54
C SER A 395 -4.17 22.71 -36.56
N ALA A 396 -2.96 22.36 -37.01
CA ALA A 396 -2.18 23.14 -37.98
C ALA A 396 -1.27 22.24 -38.85
N CYS A 397 -0.84 22.77 -39.99
CA CYS A 397 0.16 22.14 -40.85
C CYS A 397 1.55 22.73 -40.58
N VAL A 398 2.49 21.88 -40.17
CA VAL A 398 3.91 22.21 -39.95
C VAL A 398 4.76 21.68 -41.10
N ALA A 399 5.94 22.24 -41.34
CA ALA A 399 6.84 21.72 -42.37
C ALA A 399 7.20 20.25 -42.06
N ALA A 400 7.22 19.41 -43.09
CA ALA A 400 7.44 17.97 -42.93
C ALA A 400 8.88 17.69 -42.48
N SER A 401 9.07 17.36 -41.20
CA SER A 401 10.36 16.98 -40.62
C SER A 401 10.67 15.50 -40.88
N SER A 402 11.90 15.20 -41.29
CA SER A 402 12.40 13.84 -41.57
C SER A 402 13.09 13.17 -40.38
N CYS A 403 13.14 13.84 -39.22
CA CYS A 403 13.86 13.40 -38.02
C CYS A 403 13.34 12.04 -37.50
N LYS A 404 14.26 11.11 -37.23
CA LYS A 404 13.97 9.80 -36.64
C LYS A 404 13.84 9.84 -35.11
N THR A 405 14.40 10.87 -34.47
CA THR A 405 14.41 11.02 -33.02
C THR A 405 12.97 11.23 -32.49
N PRO A 406 12.45 10.38 -31.59
CA PRO A 406 11.09 10.52 -31.07
C PRO A 406 10.84 11.91 -30.45
N HIS A 407 9.67 12.48 -30.73
CA HIS A 407 9.24 13.79 -30.23
C HIS A 407 10.16 14.96 -30.60
N CYS A 408 10.98 14.80 -31.65
CA CYS A 408 11.84 15.85 -32.18
C CYS A 408 11.11 16.68 -33.25
N GLN A 409 11.12 18.01 -33.11
CA GLN A 409 10.55 18.95 -34.06
C GLN A 409 11.58 19.39 -35.13
N THR A 410 12.84 19.61 -34.72
CA THR A 410 13.94 19.91 -35.64
C THR A 410 15.21 19.19 -35.18
N CYS A 411 16.01 18.68 -36.12
CA CYS A 411 17.24 17.95 -35.84
C CYS A 411 18.38 18.37 -36.78
N THR A 412 19.60 18.05 -36.39
CA THR A 412 20.77 18.04 -37.28
C THR A 412 21.09 16.62 -37.71
N GLY A 413 21.48 16.42 -38.97
CA GLY A 413 21.87 15.10 -39.48
C GLY A 413 20.67 14.20 -39.79
N GLU A 414 19.61 14.77 -40.36
CA GLU A 414 18.36 14.12 -40.77
C GLU A 414 18.56 12.67 -41.27
N GLY A 415 17.98 11.71 -40.55
CA GLY A 415 17.97 10.30 -40.94
C GLY A 415 19.28 9.53 -40.75
N GLN A 416 20.36 10.15 -40.26
CA GLN A 416 21.66 9.52 -40.00
C GLN A 416 21.72 8.85 -38.61
N GLU A 417 22.75 8.02 -38.37
CA GLU A 417 22.97 7.37 -37.06
C GLU A 417 23.40 8.36 -35.95
N ASN A 418 23.95 9.52 -36.34
CA ASN A 418 24.33 10.62 -35.44
C ASN A 418 23.33 11.79 -35.50
N GLU A 419 22.06 11.50 -35.78
CA GLU A 419 21.00 12.51 -35.71
C GLU A 419 20.88 13.04 -34.27
N ALA A 420 20.86 14.36 -34.11
CA ALA A 420 20.70 15.02 -32.82
C ALA A 420 19.55 16.03 -32.89
N CYS A 421 18.63 15.97 -31.94
CA CYS A 421 17.53 16.92 -31.88
C CYS A 421 18.02 18.31 -31.43
N THR A 422 17.46 19.36 -32.04
CA THR A 422 17.74 20.77 -31.71
C THR A 422 16.52 21.51 -31.16
N ALA A 423 15.30 21.02 -31.42
CA ALA A 423 14.08 21.46 -30.75
C ALA A 423 13.10 20.30 -30.62
N CYS A 424 12.50 20.13 -29.45
CA CYS A 424 11.44 19.16 -29.21
C CYS A 424 10.07 19.72 -29.56
N ILE A 425 9.12 18.83 -29.85
CA ILE A 425 7.71 19.21 -29.99
C ILE A 425 7.13 19.79 -28.69
N SER A 426 5.96 20.43 -28.79
CA SER A 426 5.25 20.95 -27.63
C SER A 426 5.08 19.89 -26.54
N ASN A 427 5.21 20.31 -25.27
CA ASN A 427 5.18 19.48 -24.06
C ASN A 427 6.41 18.60 -23.76
N TYR A 428 7.43 18.55 -24.62
CA TYR A 428 8.68 17.84 -24.36
C TYR A 428 9.85 18.80 -24.05
N TYR A 429 10.87 18.28 -23.36
CA TYR A 429 12.09 19.01 -23.02
C TYR A 429 13.30 18.41 -23.73
N LEU A 430 14.16 19.27 -24.28
CA LEU A 430 15.41 18.86 -24.92
C LEU A 430 16.48 18.54 -23.87
N THR A 431 17.04 17.33 -23.92
CA THR A 431 18.15 16.90 -23.07
C THR A 431 19.49 17.43 -23.58
N PRO A 432 20.55 17.47 -22.74
CA PRO A 432 21.92 17.77 -23.20
C PRO A 432 22.47 16.78 -24.25
N THR A 433 21.84 15.61 -24.41
CA THR A 433 22.20 14.58 -25.40
C THR A 433 21.44 14.73 -26.73
N GLY A 434 20.62 15.77 -26.90
CA GLY A 434 19.84 15.97 -28.13
C GLY A 434 18.65 15.01 -28.25
N GLN A 435 18.04 14.61 -27.14
CA GLN A 435 16.85 13.76 -27.07
C GLN A 435 15.67 14.54 -26.47
N CYS A 436 14.45 14.06 -26.68
CA CYS A 436 13.23 14.71 -26.19
C CYS A 436 12.53 13.82 -25.15
N ILE A 437 12.33 14.36 -23.94
CA ILE A 437 11.68 13.65 -22.83
C ILE A 437 10.56 14.49 -22.21
N ALA A 438 9.53 13.82 -21.68
CA ALA A 438 8.36 14.49 -21.10
C ALA A 438 8.67 15.14 -19.74
N ASP A 439 9.57 14.53 -18.94
CA ASP A 439 9.95 15.02 -17.61
C ASP A 439 11.47 14.90 -17.40
N CYS A 440 12.12 16.03 -17.17
CA CYS A 440 13.55 16.11 -16.88
C CYS A 440 13.94 15.54 -15.50
N ALA A 441 13.00 15.37 -14.56
CA ALA A 441 13.30 14.73 -13.27
C ALA A 441 13.69 13.25 -13.42
N THR A 442 13.39 12.63 -14.57
CA THR A 442 13.90 11.30 -14.95
C THR A 442 15.43 11.29 -15.15
N LEU A 443 16.02 12.43 -15.50
CA LEU A 443 17.47 12.64 -15.49
C LEU A 443 17.89 13.11 -14.10
N SER A 444 18.50 12.21 -13.33
CA SER A 444 19.01 12.55 -11.98
C SER A 444 19.93 13.78 -12.02
N GLY A 445 19.61 14.80 -11.22
CA GLY A 445 20.33 16.08 -11.20
C GLY A 445 19.87 17.12 -12.24
N TYR A 446 18.73 16.95 -12.91
CA TYR A 446 18.16 17.93 -13.85
C TYR A 446 16.74 18.36 -13.48
N TYR A 447 16.34 19.54 -13.96
CA TYR A 447 14.96 20.05 -13.90
C TYR A 447 14.52 20.55 -15.29
N GLY A 448 13.20 20.59 -15.52
CA GLY A 448 12.62 21.07 -16.77
C GLY A 448 12.45 22.59 -16.76
N ASP A 449 13.24 23.30 -17.56
CA ASP A 449 13.09 24.74 -17.70
C ASP A 449 11.94 25.06 -18.67
N THR A 450 10.83 25.54 -18.13
CA THR A 450 9.60 25.81 -18.90
C THR A 450 9.75 26.96 -19.89
N ALA A 451 10.72 27.85 -19.70
CA ALA A 451 10.97 28.99 -20.58
C ALA A 451 11.83 28.61 -21.80
N SER A 452 12.89 27.82 -21.62
CA SER A 452 13.72 27.33 -22.74
C SER A 452 13.30 25.98 -23.31
N LYS A 453 12.37 25.25 -22.66
CA LYS A 453 11.98 23.87 -23.02
C LYS A 453 13.19 22.92 -23.12
N THR A 454 14.13 23.08 -22.19
CA THR A 454 15.32 22.24 -22.07
C THR A 454 15.49 21.71 -20.66
N CYS A 455 16.14 20.55 -20.52
CA CYS A 455 16.56 20.06 -19.22
C CYS A 455 17.83 20.79 -18.78
N LYS A 456 17.75 21.54 -17.67
CA LYS A 456 18.89 22.25 -17.08
C LYS A 456 19.39 21.51 -15.84
N PRO A 457 20.72 21.49 -15.59
CA PRO A 457 21.26 20.85 -14.40
C PRO A 457 20.85 21.61 -13.14
N CYS A 458 20.63 20.88 -12.06
CA CYS A 458 20.47 21.43 -10.73
C CYS A 458 21.78 22.07 -10.23
N SER A 459 21.68 22.91 -9.20
CA SER A 459 22.88 23.39 -8.50
C SER A 459 23.67 22.20 -7.92
N PRO A 460 25.03 22.19 -7.97
CA PRO A 460 25.84 21.01 -7.62
C PRO A 460 25.69 20.44 -6.21
N GLU A 461 25.07 21.20 -5.31
CA GLU A 461 24.76 20.80 -3.93
C GLU A 461 23.46 19.98 -3.79
N CYS A 462 22.58 20.01 -4.81
CA CYS A 462 21.31 19.28 -4.85
C CYS A 462 21.46 17.93 -5.60
N ALA A 463 20.69 16.91 -5.19
CA ALA A 463 20.53 15.68 -5.99
C ALA A 463 19.34 15.77 -6.97
N SER A 464 18.31 16.53 -6.62
CA SER A 464 17.23 16.98 -7.51
C SER A 464 16.71 18.35 -7.09
N CYS A 465 16.04 19.06 -7.98
CA CYS A 465 15.60 20.44 -7.78
C CYS A 465 14.34 20.76 -8.60
N THR A 466 13.63 21.84 -8.25
CA THR A 466 12.53 22.40 -9.05
C THR A 466 12.99 23.45 -10.06
N ALA A 467 14.10 24.14 -9.75
CA ALA A 467 14.62 25.27 -10.50
C ALA A 467 16.13 25.42 -10.25
N ALA A 468 16.78 26.35 -10.95
CA ALA A 468 18.14 26.77 -10.62
C ALA A 468 18.18 27.51 -9.27
N GLY A 469 19.08 27.07 -8.37
CA GLY A 469 19.28 27.67 -7.05
C GLY A 469 19.77 26.64 -6.04
N ALA A 470 20.68 27.04 -5.15
CA ALA A 470 21.17 26.17 -4.06
C ALA A 470 20.12 25.98 -2.94
N ASP A 471 19.09 26.82 -2.93
CA ASP A 471 17.88 26.80 -2.10
C ASP A 471 16.68 26.17 -2.83
N LYS A 472 16.89 25.56 -4.01
CA LYS A 472 15.85 24.96 -4.85
C LYS A 472 15.91 23.44 -4.88
N CYS A 473 16.61 22.82 -3.93
CA CYS A 473 16.75 21.37 -3.84
C CYS A 473 15.43 20.72 -3.39
N LEU A 474 15.10 19.57 -4.00
CA LEU A 474 14.04 18.64 -3.58
C LEU A 474 14.61 17.39 -2.88
N SER A 475 15.86 17.06 -3.14
CA SER A 475 16.60 15.99 -2.48
C SER A 475 18.09 16.32 -2.45
N CYS A 476 18.81 15.69 -1.52
CA CYS A 476 20.22 15.96 -1.27
C CYS A 476 21.10 14.74 -1.58
N PRO A 477 22.37 14.95 -1.96
CA PRO A 477 23.34 13.87 -2.09
C PRO A 477 23.54 13.11 -0.78
N VAL A 478 23.95 11.85 -0.88
CA VAL A 478 24.31 11.01 0.28
C VAL A 478 25.32 11.73 1.18
N GLY A 479 25.04 11.77 2.49
CA GLY A 479 25.82 12.52 3.48
C GLY A 479 25.37 13.97 3.69
N LYS A 480 24.33 14.42 2.99
CA LYS A 480 23.64 15.69 3.22
C LYS A 480 22.14 15.48 3.46
N VAL A 481 21.53 16.43 4.17
CA VAL A 481 20.10 16.41 4.52
C VAL A 481 19.42 17.68 3.99
N LEU A 482 18.13 17.55 3.63
CA LEU A 482 17.35 18.67 3.09
C LEU A 482 16.80 19.51 4.23
N LYS A 483 17.21 20.78 4.28
CA LYS A 483 16.60 21.79 5.13
C LYS A 483 15.67 22.66 4.28
N TYR A 484 14.39 22.70 4.60
CA TYR A 484 13.42 23.44 3.80
C TYR A 484 13.60 24.96 3.93
N THR A 485 13.27 25.68 2.85
CA THR A 485 13.28 27.15 2.83
C THR A 485 12.19 27.72 3.75
N ASP A 486 11.03 27.05 3.79
CA ASP A 486 9.90 27.32 4.67
C ASP A 486 9.38 25.99 5.25
N GLU A 487 9.49 25.81 6.56
CA GLU A 487 8.99 24.62 7.27
C GLU A 487 7.46 24.51 7.28
N THR A 488 6.73 25.61 6.98
CA THR A 488 5.28 25.60 6.84
C THR A 488 4.81 25.26 5.42
N ASN A 489 5.66 25.48 4.41
CA ASN A 489 5.41 25.18 3.00
C ASN A 489 6.60 24.41 2.41
N PRO A 490 6.71 23.09 2.67
CA PRO A 490 7.90 22.29 2.33
C PRO A 490 7.98 21.96 0.82
N SER A 491 8.17 22.98 -0.03
CA SER A 491 8.26 22.86 -1.49
C SER A 491 9.69 22.76 -2.03
N ASP A 492 10.64 23.44 -1.39
CA ASP A 492 12.07 23.43 -1.74
C ASP A 492 12.95 23.72 -0.53
N GLY A 493 14.27 23.53 -0.67
CA GLY A 493 15.22 23.73 0.41
C GLY A 493 16.69 23.74 -0.02
N SER A 494 17.56 23.88 0.98
CA SER A 494 19.02 23.83 0.85
C SER A 494 19.58 22.52 1.42
N CYS A 495 20.62 21.97 0.79
CA CYS A 495 21.30 20.77 1.27
C CYS A 495 22.42 21.10 2.28
N VAL A 496 22.18 20.77 3.55
CA VAL A 496 23.12 20.96 4.66
C VAL A 496 23.81 19.65 5.02
N ASP A 497 24.89 19.73 5.81
CA ASP A 497 25.58 18.54 6.32
C ASP A 497 24.64 17.65 7.16
N GLU A 498 24.84 16.33 7.09
CA GLU A 498 24.07 15.38 7.89
C GLU A 498 24.29 15.51 9.41
N CYS A 499 23.41 14.85 10.18
CA CYS A 499 23.41 14.88 11.64
C CYS A 499 24.79 14.54 12.23
N ARG A 500 25.29 15.41 13.12
CA ARG A 500 26.49 15.17 13.94
C ARG A 500 26.09 15.15 15.42
N ALA A 501 26.53 14.13 16.15
CA ALA A 501 26.25 14.00 17.58
C ALA A 501 26.75 15.22 18.36
N ASN A 502 25.98 15.63 19.38
CA ASN A 502 26.18 16.84 20.19
C ASN A 502 26.10 18.17 19.40
N THR A 503 25.53 18.16 18.19
CA THR A 503 25.27 19.37 17.38
C THR A 503 23.77 19.57 17.22
N GLY A 504 23.30 20.83 17.26
CA GLY A 504 21.88 21.15 17.03
C GLY A 504 20.89 20.57 18.05
N GLY A 505 21.35 20.20 19.25
CA GLY A 505 20.53 19.55 20.29
C GLY A 505 20.39 18.03 20.13
N CYS A 506 20.93 17.44 19.06
CA CYS A 506 20.93 15.98 18.89
C CYS A 506 22.04 15.31 19.71
N ASP A 507 21.69 14.29 20.48
CA ASP A 507 22.62 13.45 21.25
C ASP A 507 23.14 12.28 20.40
N THR A 508 22.24 11.59 19.67
CA THR A 508 22.59 10.43 18.84
C THR A 508 22.03 10.54 17.42
N CYS A 509 22.89 10.35 16.41
CA CYS A 509 22.54 10.33 14.98
C CYS A 509 22.45 8.89 14.44
N GLY A 510 21.46 8.13 14.94
CA GLY A 510 21.28 6.71 14.64
C GLY A 510 20.43 6.42 13.40
N ALA A 511 19.49 7.31 13.05
CA ALA A 511 18.58 7.12 11.93
C ALA A 511 19.31 7.32 10.60
N VAL A 512 19.19 6.39 9.66
CA VAL A 512 19.84 6.45 8.34
C VAL A 512 18.79 6.31 7.23
N ILE A 513 18.52 7.41 6.53
CA ILE A 513 17.47 7.49 5.49
C ILE A 513 18.09 8.04 4.20
N GLY A 514 17.88 7.36 3.07
CA GLY A 514 18.48 7.76 1.78
C GLY A 514 20.01 7.72 1.75
N GLY A 515 20.65 7.11 2.76
CA GLY A 515 22.10 7.11 2.95
C GLY A 515 22.65 8.27 3.79
N SER A 516 21.81 9.20 4.25
CA SER A 516 22.20 10.31 5.13
C SER A 516 21.74 10.07 6.57
N ARG A 517 22.47 10.62 7.54
CA ARG A 517 22.20 10.51 8.98
C ARG A 517 21.27 11.60 9.49
N TYR A 518 20.30 11.18 10.29
CA TYR A 518 19.32 12.02 10.98
C TYR A 518 19.37 11.76 12.49
N CYS A 519 18.80 12.68 13.28
CA CYS A 519 18.74 12.51 14.72
C CYS A 519 17.79 11.38 15.11
N SER A 520 18.26 10.48 15.97
CA SER A 520 17.47 9.40 16.59
C SER A 520 17.20 9.65 18.08
N LYS A 521 17.94 10.57 18.72
CA LYS A 521 17.76 10.95 20.13
C LYS A 521 18.26 12.36 20.39
N CYS A 522 17.43 13.17 21.03
CA CYS A 522 17.76 14.51 21.51
C CYS A 522 18.46 14.49 22.87
N GLY A 523 19.31 15.48 23.12
CA GLY A 523 19.99 15.66 24.41
C GLY A 523 19.08 16.25 25.49
N ASP A 524 18.05 16.99 25.09
CA ASP A 524 16.99 17.45 25.97
C ASP A 524 15.91 16.37 26.09
N ALA A 525 15.68 15.86 27.31
CA ALA A 525 14.73 14.80 27.59
C ALA A 525 13.25 15.21 27.37
N SER A 526 12.97 16.51 27.22
CA SER A 526 11.64 17.04 26.87
C SER A 526 11.39 17.19 25.37
N GLN A 527 12.41 16.93 24.54
CA GLN A 527 12.37 16.98 23.09
C GLN A 527 12.34 15.57 22.50
N ALA A 528 11.96 15.48 21.24
CA ALA A 528 12.10 14.26 20.45
C ALA A 528 12.46 14.60 18.99
N PRO A 529 13.02 13.66 18.21
CA PRO A 529 13.29 13.90 16.80
C PRO A 529 11.99 14.00 16.00
N LEU A 530 11.83 15.09 15.27
CA LEU A 530 10.76 15.39 14.33
C LEU A 530 11.39 15.53 12.95
N ASN A 531 11.03 14.63 12.02
CA ASN A 531 11.61 14.54 10.68
C ASN A 531 13.16 14.45 10.66
N GLY A 532 13.77 14.03 11.78
CA GLY A 532 15.22 13.90 11.92
C GLY A 532 15.94 15.07 12.60
N ASP A 533 15.24 16.14 12.97
CA ASP A 533 15.77 17.26 13.77
C ASP A 533 15.14 17.28 15.17
N CYS A 534 15.84 17.82 16.17
CA CYS A 534 15.30 17.90 17.54
C CYS A 534 14.26 19.02 17.69
N ALA A 535 13.05 18.65 18.12
CA ALA A 535 11.94 19.57 18.29
C ALA A 535 11.28 19.43 19.67
N ALA A 536 10.80 20.57 20.19
CA ALA A 536 10.02 20.61 21.42
C ALA A 536 8.60 20.09 21.19
N ASN A 537 8.23 19.00 21.85
CA ASN A 537 6.92 18.36 21.74
C ASN A 537 5.87 19.11 22.59
N THR A 538 5.56 20.36 22.20
CA THR A 538 4.60 21.21 22.94
C THR A 538 3.15 20.92 22.55
N ALA A 539 2.20 21.29 23.40
CA ALA A 539 0.76 21.09 23.17
C ALA A 539 0.20 21.75 21.88
N ARG A 540 0.94 22.63 21.21
CA ARG A 540 0.56 23.24 19.91
C ARG A 540 1.10 22.48 18.69
N ILE A 541 2.11 21.64 18.89
CA ILE A 541 2.86 20.90 17.86
C ILE A 541 3.17 19.50 18.41
N GLN A 542 2.13 18.81 18.89
CA GLN A 542 2.25 17.49 19.50
C GLN A 542 2.41 16.41 18.41
N PHE A 543 3.65 16.17 17.98
CA PHE A 543 3.99 15.14 16.99
C PHE A 543 4.30 13.79 17.63
N CYS A 544 4.60 13.77 18.93
CA CYS A 544 4.91 12.58 19.71
C CYS A 544 3.91 12.46 20.88
N THR A 545 3.32 11.29 21.10
CA THR A 545 2.41 11.05 22.24
C THR A 545 3.16 10.55 23.47
N GLN A 546 4.31 9.89 23.29
CA GLN A 546 5.14 9.37 24.37
C GLN A 546 6.62 9.69 24.12
N VAL A 547 7.17 10.64 24.88
CA VAL A 547 8.59 10.99 24.89
C VAL A 547 9.28 10.23 26.03
N ASP A 548 10.38 9.54 25.72
CA ASP A 548 11.23 8.87 26.70
C ASP A 548 12.70 9.25 26.45
N GLY A 549 13.33 9.90 27.44
CA GLY A 549 14.77 10.17 27.45
C GLY A 549 15.33 10.92 26.23
N GLY A 550 14.54 11.76 25.55
CA GLY A 550 14.94 12.45 24.32
C GLY A 550 14.58 11.71 23.02
N THR A 551 13.88 10.58 23.10
CA THR A 551 13.33 9.82 21.98
C THR A 551 11.81 9.84 22.00
N CYS A 552 11.18 9.58 20.86
CA CYS A 552 9.76 9.24 20.80
C CYS A 552 9.57 7.72 20.76
N THR A 553 8.60 7.19 21.51
CA THR A 553 8.21 5.78 21.49
C THR A 553 6.84 5.54 20.85
N GLN A 554 6.03 6.60 20.68
CA GLN A 554 4.76 6.55 19.97
C GLN A 554 4.46 7.91 19.32
N CYS A 555 4.22 7.92 18.01
CA CYS A 555 3.95 9.14 17.25
C CYS A 555 2.46 9.50 17.21
N ALA A 556 2.16 10.77 16.97
CA ALA A 556 0.81 11.25 16.71
C ALA A 556 0.34 10.91 15.29
N ASN A 557 -0.97 11.00 15.03
CA ASN A 557 -1.54 10.75 13.70
C ASN A 557 -0.91 11.65 12.62
N GLY A 558 -0.64 11.08 11.44
CA GLY A 558 0.07 11.75 10.35
C GLY A 558 1.60 11.64 10.41
N TYR A 559 2.13 10.98 11.44
CA TYR A 559 3.54 10.64 11.59
C TYR A 559 3.71 9.12 11.74
N PHE A 560 4.86 8.59 11.33
CA PHE A 560 5.27 7.22 11.65
C PHE A 560 6.54 7.19 12.50
N LEU A 561 6.65 6.19 13.36
CA LEU A 561 7.82 5.94 14.20
C LEU A 561 8.94 5.27 13.40
N LEU A 562 10.16 5.81 13.50
CA LEU A 562 11.38 5.20 12.97
C LEU A 562 12.57 5.60 13.85
N ASP A 563 13.39 4.65 14.29
CA ASP A 563 14.63 4.88 15.04
C ASP A 563 14.52 5.95 16.16
N GLY A 564 13.43 5.93 16.94
CA GLY A 564 13.21 6.86 18.05
C GLY A 564 12.75 8.28 17.66
N GLY A 565 12.42 8.52 16.38
CA GLY A 565 11.88 9.77 15.86
C GLY A 565 10.54 9.62 15.14
N CYS A 566 9.83 10.73 14.96
CA CYS A 566 8.56 10.78 14.22
C CYS A 566 8.72 11.48 12.87
N TYR A 567 8.27 10.83 11.81
CA TYR A 567 8.49 11.25 10.43
C TYR A 567 7.18 11.36 9.66
N GLN A 568 7.05 12.34 8.78
CA GLN A 568 5.86 12.57 7.96
C GLN A 568 6.01 11.90 6.59
N THR A 569 4.94 11.28 6.07
CA THR A 569 4.95 10.61 4.75
C THR A 569 4.94 11.58 3.56
N THR A 570 4.55 12.83 3.79
CA THR A 570 4.36 13.86 2.75
C THR A 570 5.58 14.74 2.49
N ARG A 571 6.67 14.60 3.27
CA ARG A 571 7.90 15.41 3.15
C ARG A 571 9.15 14.58 3.39
N GLN A 572 10.29 15.13 2.99
CA GLN A 572 11.60 14.57 3.30
C GLN A 572 11.90 14.70 4.81
N PRO A 573 12.60 13.72 5.42
CA PRO A 573 13.07 12.47 4.81
C PRO A 573 12.02 11.34 4.86
N GLY A 574 10.90 11.51 5.58
CA GLY A 574 9.95 10.43 5.86
C GLY A 574 9.29 9.81 4.63
N SER A 575 9.06 10.61 3.58
CA SER A 575 8.54 10.16 2.28
C SER A 575 9.45 9.15 1.54
N GLN A 576 10.73 9.03 1.89
CA GLN A 576 11.63 7.98 1.38
C GLN A 576 11.44 6.62 2.06
N VAL A 577 10.76 6.57 3.20
CA VAL A 577 10.56 5.33 3.97
C VAL A 577 9.12 4.86 3.86
N CYS A 578 8.16 5.77 3.99
CA CYS A 578 6.75 5.45 4.15
C CYS A 578 5.85 6.34 3.29
N THR A 579 4.88 5.75 2.60
CA THR A 579 3.89 6.50 1.79
C THR A 579 2.54 6.65 2.50
N THR A 580 2.14 5.68 3.32
CA THR A 580 0.88 5.72 4.08
C THR A 580 1.05 5.17 5.49
N THR A 581 0.31 5.75 6.45
CA THR A 581 0.31 5.33 7.87
C THR A 581 -1.02 4.72 8.27
N ASP A 582 -1.02 3.94 9.34
CA ASP A 582 -2.24 3.46 10.01
C ASP A 582 -2.74 4.44 11.08
N SER A 583 -3.79 4.05 11.82
CA SER A 583 -4.36 4.82 12.92
C SER A 583 -3.54 4.86 14.21
N ASN A 584 -2.38 4.17 14.24
CA ASN A 584 -1.51 4.03 15.41
C ASN A 584 -0.16 4.75 15.25
N GLY A 585 0.03 5.47 14.14
CA GLY A 585 1.32 6.09 13.80
C GLY A 585 2.39 5.06 13.37
N GLN A 586 1.96 3.97 12.71
CA GLN A 586 2.82 2.97 12.10
C GLN A 586 2.76 3.07 10.57
N CYS A 587 3.82 2.66 9.88
CA CYS A 587 3.82 2.63 8.41
C CYS A 587 3.02 1.44 7.87
N SER A 588 2.05 1.69 6.99
CA SER A 588 1.21 0.67 6.36
C SER A 588 1.61 0.37 4.91
N GLN A 589 2.32 1.27 4.21
CA GLN A 589 2.99 1.01 2.95
C GLN A 589 4.37 1.66 2.87
N CYS A 590 5.39 0.86 2.55
CA CYS A 590 6.77 1.33 2.43
C CYS A 590 7.06 1.91 1.04
N ALA A 591 7.76 3.04 1.01
CA ALA A 591 8.14 3.72 -0.24
C ALA A 591 9.08 2.87 -1.12
N ASN A 592 9.82 1.94 -0.52
CA ASN A 592 10.71 1.01 -1.21
C ASN A 592 10.03 -0.25 -1.77
N THR A 593 8.68 -0.31 -1.73
CA THR A 593 7.80 -1.41 -2.20
C THR A 593 7.79 -2.70 -1.38
N LEU A 594 8.52 -2.77 -0.26
CA LEU A 594 8.45 -3.91 0.66
C LEU A 594 7.21 -3.83 1.57
N SER A 595 6.78 -4.97 2.10
CA SER A 595 5.76 -5.02 3.16
C SER A 595 6.36 -4.57 4.51
N PRO A 596 5.68 -3.71 5.28
CA PRO A 596 6.12 -3.33 6.62
C PRO A 596 6.04 -4.54 7.58
N SER A 597 6.95 -4.58 8.54
CA SER A 597 6.97 -5.56 9.63
C SER A 597 6.71 -4.83 10.94
N ASN A 598 5.58 -5.12 11.61
CA ASN A 598 5.12 -4.41 12.82
C ASN A 598 5.19 -2.87 12.69
N GLY A 599 4.74 -2.35 11.53
CA GLY A 599 4.73 -0.91 11.27
C GLY A 599 6.07 -0.28 10.85
N VAL A 600 7.15 -1.05 10.82
CA VAL A 600 8.49 -0.59 10.42
C VAL A 600 8.84 -1.13 9.04
N CYS A 601 9.34 -0.26 8.17
CA CYS A 601 9.76 -0.64 6.83
C CYS A 601 11.16 -1.25 6.81
N PRO A 602 11.35 -2.47 6.26
CA PRO A 602 12.67 -3.06 6.11
C PRO A 602 13.54 -2.22 5.17
N ALA A 603 14.83 -2.06 5.49
CA ALA A 603 15.78 -1.34 4.64
C ALA A 603 16.19 -2.15 3.38
N CYS A 604 16.45 -1.43 2.29
CA CYS A 604 17.06 -2.01 1.08
C CYS A 604 18.59 -2.12 1.19
N PRO A 605 19.26 -2.85 0.28
CA PRO A 605 20.72 -2.82 0.16
C PRO A 605 21.31 -1.40 0.09
N ALA A 606 22.57 -1.22 0.50
CA ALA A 606 23.25 0.06 0.37
C ALA A 606 23.26 0.55 -1.09
N GLY A 607 22.97 1.84 -1.31
CA GLY A 607 22.86 2.43 -2.65
C GLY A 607 21.53 2.18 -3.38
N CYS A 608 20.57 1.51 -2.75
CA CYS A 608 19.30 1.10 -3.35
C CYS A 608 18.10 1.94 -2.86
N SER A 609 17.22 2.38 -3.76
CA SER A 609 16.02 3.16 -3.45
C SER A 609 14.75 2.31 -3.39
N LYS A 610 14.64 1.29 -4.26
CA LYS A 610 13.57 0.28 -4.22
C LYS A 610 14.15 -1.12 -4.38
N CYS A 611 13.62 -2.10 -3.67
CA CYS A 611 14.12 -3.47 -3.69
C CYS A 611 12.97 -4.48 -3.57
N SER A 612 13.17 -5.68 -4.13
CA SER A 612 12.20 -6.78 -4.00
C SER A 612 12.41 -7.63 -2.74
N ASN A 613 13.59 -7.51 -2.13
CA ASN A 613 13.97 -8.07 -0.84
C ASN A 613 15.24 -7.34 -0.34
N THR A 614 15.70 -7.66 0.87
CA THR A 614 16.87 -7.03 1.51
C THR A 614 18.22 -7.24 0.80
N ASN A 615 18.28 -8.02 -0.29
CA ASN A 615 19.49 -8.31 -1.07
C ASN A 615 19.36 -7.94 -2.57
N THR A 616 18.16 -7.75 -3.11
CA THR A 616 17.92 -7.57 -4.57
C THR A 616 17.36 -6.19 -4.86
N CYS A 617 18.17 -5.32 -5.48
CA CYS A 617 17.75 -3.97 -5.81
C CYS A 617 16.97 -3.89 -7.13
N THR A 618 15.84 -3.18 -7.14
CA THR A 618 15.07 -2.89 -8.35
C THR A 618 15.45 -1.53 -8.93
N GLU A 619 15.59 -0.49 -8.11
CA GLU A 619 16.03 0.86 -8.49
C GLU A 619 17.13 1.39 -7.55
N CYS A 620 18.13 2.08 -8.09
CA CYS A 620 19.24 2.65 -7.31
C CYS A 620 18.95 4.08 -6.81
N LEU A 621 19.68 4.50 -5.78
CA LEU A 621 19.76 5.91 -5.36
C LEU A 621 20.50 6.75 -6.41
N ALA A 622 20.22 8.06 -6.44
CA ALA A 622 20.94 9.00 -7.30
C ALA A 622 22.46 8.94 -7.06
N GLY A 623 23.25 8.98 -8.13
CA GLY A 623 24.71 8.80 -8.08
C GLY A 623 25.17 7.34 -8.02
N TYR A 624 24.26 6.36 -8.17
CA TYR A 624 24.59 4.94 -8.32
C TYR A 624 24.02 4.38 -9.63
N TYR A 625 24.79 3.53 -10.31
CA TYR A 625 24.30 2.72 -11.43
C TYR A 625 23.94 1.31 -10.97
N LYS A 626 22.93 0.73 -11.62
CA LYS A 626 22.51 -0.65 -11.39
C LYS A 626 23.37 -1.62 -12.22
N THR A 627 23.93 -2.62 -11.56
CA THR A 627 24.64 -3.73 -12.21
C THR A 627 23.68 -4.84 -12.63
N SER A 628 24.10 -5.71 -13.55
CA SER A 628 23.35 -6.91 -13.97
C SER A 628 23.05 -7.90 -12.83
N ALA A 629 23.80 -7.83 -11.72
CA ALA A 629 23.56 -8.60 -10.50
C ALA A 629 22.50 -7.99 -9.56
N ASN A 630 21.78 -6.93 -9.99
CA ASN A 630 20.82 -6.18 -9.17
C ASN A 630 21.44 -5.54 -7.91
N ILE A 631 22.71 -5.12 -8.02
CA ILE A 631 23.46 -4.38 -6.98
C ILE A 631 23.75 -2.97 -7.51
N CYS A 632 23.67 -1.97 -6.63
CA CYS A 632 23.97 -0.57 -6.96
C CYS A 632 25.42 -0.22 -6.62
N VAL A 633 26.14 0.41 -7.55
CA VAL A 633 27.54 0.85 -7.39
C VAL A 633 27.63 2.33 -7.72
N LYS A 634 28.45 3.11 -7.01
CA LYS A 634 28.55 4.57 -7.23
C LYS A 634 29.04 4.87 -8.64
N CYS A 635 28.56 5.96 -9.25
CA CYS A 635 29.00 6.43 -10.56
C CYS A 635 30.52 6.69 -10.67
N THR A 636 31.21 6.90 -9.55
CA THR A 636 32.67 7.07 -9.48
C THR A 636 33.46 5.76 -9.30
N GLU A 637 32.79 4.63 -9.07
CA GLU A 637 33.39 3.35 -8.69
C GLU A 637 33.23 2.30 -9.82
N ASN A 638 34.25 1.47 -10.00
CA ASN A 638 34.23 0.38 -10.97
C ASN A 638 33.51 -0.85 -10.40
N SER A 639 32.85 -1.61 -11.27
CA SER A 639 32.23 -2.89 -10.92
C SER A 639 32.70 -3.98 -11.89
N THR A 640 33.21 -5.09 -11.36
CA THR A 640 33.59 -6.26 -12.14
C THR A 640 32.78 -7.46 -11.69
N ASN A 641 32.07 -8.11 -12.61
CA ASN A 641 31.24 -9.27 -12.29
C ASN A 641 31.22 -10.28 -13.46
N GLY A 642 31.64 -11.53 -13.20
CA GLY A 642 31.63 -12.60 -14.20
C GLY A 642 32.44 -12.34 -15.48
N GLY A 643 33.48 -11.50 -15.42
CA GLY A 643 34.28 -11.09 -16.59
C GLY A 643 33.79 -9.82 -17.29
N ASN A 644 32.60 -9.32 -16.96
CA ASN A 644 32.13 -8.00 -17.39
C ASN A 644 32.68 -6.90 -16.46
N THR A 645 33.05 -5.74 -17.02
CA THR A 645 33.55 -4.60 -16.24
C THR A 645 32.85 -3.31 -16.65
N ILE A 646 32.20 -2.67 -15.67
CA ILE A 646 31.68 -1.31 -15.79
C ILE A 646 32.66 -0.36 -15.11
N THR A 647 33.12 0.66 -15.85
CA THR A 647 34.09 1.66 -15.38
C THR A 647 33.37 2.92 -14.93
N GLY A 648 33.59 3.34 -13.70
CA GLY A 648 33.06 4.60 -13.15
C GLY A 648 33.76 5.83 -13.74
N VAL A 649 33.10 6.98 -13.72
CA VAL A 649 33.66 8.27 -14.14
C VAL A 649 34.00 9.09 -12.91
N LYS A 650 35.24 9.57 -12.80
CA LYS A 650 35.69 10.39 -11.68
C LYS A 650 34.83 11.65 -11.55
N ASP A 651 34.49 11.98 -10.30
CA ASP A 651 33.69 13.14 -9.88
C ASP A 651 32.27 13.20 -10.47
N CYS A 652 31.79 12.09 -11.04
CA CYS A 652 30.44 11.94 -11.57
C CYS A 652 29.39 11.76 -10.46
N VAL A 653 28.34 12.59 -10.45
CA VAL A 653 27.24 12.53 -9.47
C VAL A 653 25.95 11.94 -10.03
N SER A 654 25.87 11.73 -11.34
CA SER A 654 24.70 11.15 -12.02
C SER A 654 25.14 10.42 -13.28
N CYS A 655 24.75 9.15 -13.44
CA CYS A 655 25.17 8.32 -14.56
C CYS A 655 24.18 7.20 -14.91
N THR A 656 24.31 6.64 -16.12
CA THR A 656 23.65 5.40 -16.54
C THR A 656 24.67 4.32 -16.90
N PRO A 657 24.34 3.03 -16.68
CA PRO A 657 25.19 1.92 -17.10
C PRO A 657 25.21 1.79 -18.64
N PRO A 658 26.31 1.27 -19.23
CA PRO A 658 26.43 1.11 -20.69
C PRO A 658 25.51 0.02 -21.24
N THR A 659 25.06 0.20 -22.48
CA THR A 659 24.25 -0.76 -23.26
C THR A 659 25.09 -1.97 -23.70
N GLY A 660 25.46 -2.83 -22.75
CA GLY A 660 26.25 -4.03 -23.03
C GLY A 660 26.84 -4.76 -21.82
N ASN A 661 26.46 -4.41 -20.59
CA ASN A 661 27.02 -4.93 -19.32
C ASN A 661 28.53 -4.69 -19.10
N SER A 662 29.28 -4.20 -20.09
CA SER A 662 30.67 -3.77 -19.99
C SER A 662 30.86 -2.42 -20.69
N GLY A 663 31.76 -1.58 -20.18
CA GLY A 663 32.07 -0.25 -20.70
C GLY A 663 32.07 0.84 -19.62
N THR A 664 32.35 2.08 -20.01
CA THR A 664 32.31 3.23 -19.08
C THR A 664 30.87 3.69 -18.87
N VAL A 665 30.51 4.12 -17.66
CA VAL A 665 29.21 4.73 -17.39
C VAL A 665 29.06 6.06 -18.14
N THR A 666 27.87 6.32 -18.69
CA THR A 666 27.56 7.63 -19.28
C THR A 666 27.31 8.61 -18.14
N CYS A 667 28.21 9.57 -17.95
CA CYS A 667 28.07 10.58 -16.91
C CYS A 667 27.27 11.79 -17.40
N TYR A 668 26.25 12.21 -16.66
CA TYR A 668 25.42 13.38 -16.97
C TYR A 668 25.85 14.64 -16.21
N VAL A 669 26.39 14.49 -14.99
CA VAL A 669 26.78 15.63 -14.13
C VAL A 669 28.07 15.30 -13.39
N THR A 670 29.01 16.24 -13.37
CA THR A 670 30.24 16.17 -12.55
C THR A 670 30.27 17.27 -11.49
N ARG A 671 31.01 17.08 -10.39
CA ARG A 671 31.09 18.04 -9.27
C ARG A 671 31.79 19.37 -9.60
N THR A 672 32.35 19.52 -10.80
CA THR A 672 33.03 20.73 -11.25
C THR A 672 32.51 21.16 -12.62
N PRO A 673 31.79 22.30 -12.73
CA PRO A 673 31.52 22.89 -14.03
C PRO A 673 32.82 23.50 -14.57
N THR A 674 33.49 22.81 -15.49
CA THR A 674 34.63 23.37 -16.24
C THR A 674 34.19 24.32 -17.36
N VAL A 675 32.96 24.82 -17.30
CA VAL A 675 32.33 25.66 -18.32
C VAL A 675 31.73 26.88 -17.66
N ASP A 676 32.26 28.05 -18.04
CA ASP A 676 31.75 29.36 -17.68
C ASP A 676 30.36 29.59 -18.31
N PRO A 677 29.31 29.98 -17.55
CA PRO A 677 27.99 30.28 -18.11
C PRO A 677 27.94 31.43 -19.13
N ALA A 678 29.04 32.18 -19.33
CA ALA A 678 29.10 33.34 -20.22
C ALA A 678 29.67 33.07 -21.64
N ASP A 679 30.10 31.85 -21.98
CA ASP A 679 30.67 31.55 -23.31
C ASP A 679 29.59 31.09 -24.33
N PRO A 680 29.32 31.84 -25.41
CA PRO A 680 28.31 31.49 -26.42
C PRO A 680 28.76 30.43 -27.44
N SER A 681 29.90 29.74 -27.25
CA SER A 681 30.52 28.89 -28.27
C SER A 681 30.46 27.36 -28.03
N VAL A 682 29.35 26.84 -27.51
CA VAL A 682 29.13 25.40 -27.30
C VAL A 682 28.85 24.61 -28.60
N ASN A 683 29.85 24.52 -29.46
CA ASN A 683 29.91 23.59 -30.60
C ASN A 683 31.29 22.91 -30.69
N LYS A 684 31.70 22.27 -29.58
CA LYS A 684 32.83 21.34 -29.55
C LYS A 684 32.50 20.16 -28.64
N GLY A 685 32.41 18.97 -29.25
CA GLY A 685 32.00 17.75 -28.56
C GLY A 685 32.94 17.38 -27.41
N GLY A 686 32.39 17.31 -26.20
CA GLY A 686 33.09 16.91 -24.97
C GLY A 686 33.33 15.41 -24.86
N LEU A 687 33.93 14.78 -25.87
CA LEU A 687 34.57 13.47 -25.69
C LEU A 687 36.01 13.68 -25.26
N SER A 688 36.41 13.01 -24.18
CA SER A 688 37.80 13.06 -23.70
C SER A 688 38.76 12.59 -24.80
N SER A 689 39.57 13.53 -25.30
CA SER A 689 40.59 13.29 -26.33
C SER A 689 41.83 12.58 -25.77
N GLY A 690 41.61 11.59 -24.89
CA GLY A 690 42.63 10.81 -24.17
C GLY A 690 42.49 9.29 -24.30
N ALA A 691 41.50 8.78 -25.05
CA ALA A 691 41.30 7.32 -25.22
C ALA A 691 40.85 6.84 -26.61
N ILE A 692 40.40 7.73 -27.52
CA ILE A 692 39.93 7.34 -28.87
C ILE A 692 40.74 8.06 -29.96
N ALA A 693 42.06 7.85 -29.93
CA ALA A 693 42.99 8.19 -30.99
C ALA A 693 44.20 7.23 -30.91
N GLY A 694 44.02 5.97 -31.32
CA GLY A 694 45.07 4.96 -31.15
C GLY A 694 44.90 3.63 -31.89
N ILE A 695 43.71 3.25 -32.34
CA ILE A 695 43.48 1.95 -33.04
C ILE A 695 42.56 2.13 -34.25
N SER A 696 43.09 2.69 -35.35
CA SER A 696 42.48 2.60 -36.70
C SER A 696 43.39 2.99 -37.89
N VAL A 697 44.72 3.01 -37.70
CA VAL A 697 45.68 3.22 -38.83
C VAL A 697 46.71 2.07 -38.92
N ALA A 698 47.02 1.39 -37.82
CA ALA A 698 47.94 0.25 -37.81
C ALA A 698 47.47 -0.93 -38.69
N VAL A 699 46.16 -1.21 -38.75
CA VAL A 699 45.64 -2.34 -39.55
C VAL A 699 45.79 -2.10 -41.05
N ILE A 700 45.56 -0.87 -41.54
CA ILE A 700 45.72 -0.54 -42.96
C ILE A 700 47.21 -0.55 -43.36
N ALA A 701 48.10 -0.10 -42.48
CA ALA A 701 49.54 -0.18 -42.70
C ALA A 701 50.07 -1.64 -42.68
N VAL A 702 49.56 -2.50 -41.78
CA VAL A 702 49.96 -3.91 -41.71
C VAL A 702 49.39 -4.73 -42.88
N VAL A 703 48.13 -4.52 -43.27
CA VAL A 703 47.53 -5.20 -44.44
C VAL A 703 48.14 -4.70 -45.74
N GLY A 704 48.34 -3.38 -45.90
CA GLY A 704 49.05 -2.81 -47.05
C GLY A 704 50.51 -3.28 -47.14
N GLY A 705 51.19 -3.37 -46.01
CA GLY A 705 52.55 -3.93 -45.91
C GLY A 705 52.62 -5.42 -46.25
N LEU A 706 51.67 -6.23 -45.77
CA LEU A 706 51.57 -7.65 -46.11
C LEU A 706 51.28 -7.89 -47.59
N VAL A 707 50.33 -7.15 -48.18
CA VAL A 707 50.02 -7.26 -49.61
C VAL A 707 51.21 -6.79 -50.46
N GLY A 708 51.85 -5.68 -50.10
CA GLY A 708 53.07 -5.20 -50.77
C GLY A 708 54.24 -6.20 -50.68
N PHE A 709 54.47 -6.79 -49.51
CA PHE A 709 55.50 -7.80 -49.29
C PHE A 709 55.21 -9.10 -50.06
N LEU A 710 53.96 -9.55 -50.09
CA LEU A 710 53.55 -10.73 -50.86
C LEU A 710 53.69 -10.50 -52.37
N CYS A 711 53.28 -9.34 -52.90
CA CYS A 711 53.49 -8.99 -54.30
C CYS A 711 54.99 -8.92 -54.65
N TRP A 712 55.83 -8.31 -53.81
CA TRP A 712 57.28 -8.28 -54.02
C TRP A 712 57.90 -9.69 -53.97
N TRP A 713 57.51 -10.51 -53.00
CA TRP A 713 58.03 -11.88 -52.84
C TRP A 713 57.68 -12.79 -54.02
N PHE A 714 56.44 -12.72 -54.54
CA PHE A 714 56.05 -13.53 -55.70
C PHE A 714 56.61 -13.02 -57.03
N ILE A 715 56.84 -11.72 -57.19
CA ILE A 715 57.37 -11.14 -58.44
C ILE A 715 58.90 -11.22 -58.52
N CYS A 716 59.62 -10.97 -57.42
CA CYS A 716 61.08 -10.89 -57.43
C CYS A 716 61.81 -12.21 -57.14
N ARG A 717 61.12 -13.26 -56.64
CA ARG A 717 61.74 -14.57 -56.35
C ARG A 717 61.67 -15.58 -57.50
N GLY A 718 61.30 -15.13 -58.71
CA GLY A 718 61.26 -15.94 -59.93
C GLY A 718 62.46 -15.79 -60.87
N LYS A 719 63.55 -15.11 -60.44
CA LYS A 719 64.72 -14.86 -61.30
C LYS A 719 66.05 -14.74 -60.54
N ALA A 720 66.35 -15.74 -59.71
CA ALA A 720 67.68 -16.07 -59.21
C ALA A 720 67.75 -17.59 -58.97
#